data_AF-A0A2E0X5V8-F1
#
_entry.id   AF-A0A2E0X5V8-F1
#
_cell.length_a   1.000
_cell.length_b   1.000
_cell.length_c   1.000
_cell.angle_alpha   90.00
_cell.angle_beta   90.00
_cell.angle_gamma   90.00
#
_symmetry.space_group_name_H-M   'P 1'
#
loop_
_entity.id
_entity.type
_entity.pdbx_description
1 polymer ?
#
loop_
_entity_poly.entity_id
_entity_poly.type
_entity_poly.pdbx_seq_one_letter_code
_entity_poly.pdbx_strand_id
1 'polypeptide(L)'
;MNLKGHTALTTQLPSLATLCVALIAPVASSPTKAQETPTPDRIEAALPLATYAIESVRSVHSDQAPVIVSQGELDKLIAADGGGACPISAALIAMQTIRSIAGAPLREHPHRYALRVFDERPELKQGRISNDRFVELLKRINSDVDGFTVDVETMSAENSKYAPDGPFWPGDVGPDLTLKPGELKILSYTVTTATGIERGRHFVLLRKNDGGQLRVLDPGRPLKDYHYGIETEGATAEPKQRVLLDNLSRHDANEAINELNTVFTIRVVVSEAAACPPRPRSLEQIKTQIDLLAASLQAEGKLTSPRVWRRRGAAFGLPGLDLPKDVGGSGWTAEQMVDVFRHAGRYSLNLRDVVGGAHGRPIAGMESEFAKAALRDLIAGKAYFAIAITEEEAGTHVKNMESRAVKDGDGFRLTGSKLWNARLRQATHVILFTRTANGKPGDQTAFMLPIDHPGLNIVDRYAHGLTGNSFGGLKFEDMVVGPEHLIGKDGEGGALFNDHFLYWRLMQAAAAIGCGERALETMAERIRERQVMGGPIGRFTHLQQPIGEQTTKLRMAAALAREAAQLIDRGNSDAAEPLVDGIKAEGVEIALAACDAAMRAHGALGYSRDVDVGDRVRDLMGLRIADGTTDVMRMLVVREAYGYDLWQMAVESYEGNASPTPAPPPAESQ
;
A
#
# COMPACT_ATOMS: atom_id res chain seq x y z
N MET A 1 55.95 -8.02 53.33
CA MET A 1 56.63 -6.74 53.05
C MET A 1 55.59 -5.74 52.56
N ASN A 2 55.60 -4.52 53.14
CA ASN A 2 54.95 -3.24 52.76
C ASN A 2 53.61 -3.25 51.98
N LEU A 3 52.48 -2.68 52.45
CA LEU A 3 52.15 -1.33 53.00
C LEU A 3 52.40 -0.14 52.07
N LYS A 4 51.29 0.54 51.66
CA LYS A 4 51.00 2.00 51.60
C LYS A 4 49.75 2.27 50.72
N GLY A 5 48.89 3.26 50.98
CA GLY A 5 48.83 4.17 52.13
C GLY A 5 47.61 5.12 52.16
N HIS A 6 47.24 5.51 53.39
CA HIS A 6 46.65 6.78 53.90
C HIS A 6 46.31 7.91 52.91
N THR A 7 45.08 8.42 52.83
CA THR A 7 44.21 9.23 53.75
C THR A 7 44.43 10.76 53.76
N ALA A 8 43.33 11.43 53.40
CA ALA A 8 42.81 12.78 53.69
C ALA A 8 43.49 13.70 54.74
N LEU A 9 43.32 15.01 54.52
CA LEU A 9 43.23 16.03 55.58
C LEU A 9 42.32 17.22 55.16
N THR A 10 41.66 17.83 56.14
CA THR A 10 40.58 18.83 56.03
C THR A 10 41.00 20.21 56.56
N THR A 11 40.44 21.32 56.04
CA THR A 11 40.29 22.59 56.80
C THR A 11 39.21 23.56 56.23
N GLN A 12 38.73 24.44 57.12
CA GLN A 12 37.65 25.46 57.04
C GLN A 12 38.09 26.80 56.37
N LEU A 13 37.32 27.86 56.04
CA LEU A 13 35.88 28.33 56.02
C LEU A 13 35.89 29.70 55.21
N PRO A 14 34.89 30.64 55.16
CA PRO A 14 33.46 30.69 55.54
C PRO A 14 32.45 31.29 54.51
N SER A 15 31.14 31.11 54.82
CA SER A 15 29.98 32.02 54.64
C SER A 15 29.69 32.82 53.35
N LEU A 16 28.48 32.61 52.79
CA LEU A 16 27.43 33.65 52.76
C LEU A 16 26.04 32.98 52.65
N ALA A 17 25.02 33.56 53.30
CA ALA A 17 23.68 32.96 53.43
C ALA A 17 22.64 33.67 52.56
N THR A 18 21.52 32.98 52.21
CA THR A 18 20.12 33.43 52.45
C THR A 18 19.10 32.37 51.97
N LEU A 19 18.06 32.16 52.79
CA LEU A 19 16.77 31.46 52.61
C LEU A 19 16.41 30.84 51.24
N CYS A 20 15.89 29.59 51.23
CA CYS A 20 14.46 29.36 51.51
C CYS A 20 14.11 27.88 51.78
N VAL A 21 12.94 27.63 52.38
CA VAL A 21 12.55 26.34 52.97
C VAL A 21 11.94 25.37 51.95
N ALA A 22 12.43 24.12 51.93
CA ALA A 22 11.75 22.98 51.32
C ALA A 22 11.45 21.92 52.39
N LEU A 23 10.19 21.51 52.52
CA LEU A 23 9.77 20.42 53.39
C LEU A 23 9.77 19.09 52.61
N ILE A 24 10.52 18.11 53.10
CA ILE A 24 10.62 16.75 52.57
C ILE A 24 10.19 15.77 53.65
N ALA A 25 9.29 14.83 53.32
CA ALA A 25 9.37 13.40 53.65
C ALA A 25 8.04 12.67 53.35
N PRO A 26 8.05 11.33 53.11
CA PRO A 26 9.15 10.48 52.67
C PRO A 26 8.83 9.68 51.39
N VAL A 27 9.87 9.19 50.72
CA VAL A 27 9.75 8.23 49.61
C VAL A 27 9.40 6.85 50.17
N ALA A 28 8.32 6.25 49.66
CA ALA A 28 8.04 4.82 49.79
C ALA A 28 8.07 4.19 48.40
N SER A 29 9.01 3.29 48.16
CA SER A 29 9.14 2.56 46.90
C SER A 29 7.97 1.59 46.69
N SER A 30 7.32 1.69 45.55
CA SER A 30 6.32 0.73 45.06
C SER A 30 6.65 0.34 43.62
N PRO A 31 6.36 -0.89 43.19
CA PRO A 31 6.89 -1.42 41.94
C PRO A 31 6.28 -0.72 40.73
N THR A 32 7.12 -0.45 39.73
CA THR A 32 6.74 0.20 38.48
C THR A 32 5.67 -0.62 37.75
N LYS A 33 4.40 -0.25 37.91
CA LYS A 33 3.35 -0.68 36.96
C LYS A 33 3.77 -0.18 35.59
N ALA A 34 3.77 -1.07 34.60
CA ALA A 34 3.87 -0.66 33.21
C ALA A 34 2.77 0.36 32.92
N GLN A 35 3.14 1.51 32.35
CA GLN A 35 2.14 2.45 31.84
C GLN A 35 1.43 1.77 30.68
N GLU A 36 0.16 1.43 30.88
CA GLU A 36 -0.73 1.01 29.79
C GLU A 36 -0.76 2.13 28.75
N THR A 37 -0.37 1.83 27.51
CA THR A 37 -0.70 2.70 26.38
C THR A 37 -2.23 2.85 26.34
N PRO A 38 -2.78 4.07 26.31
CA PRO A 38 -4.23 4.25 26.26
C PRO A 38 -4.78 3.61 24.98
N THR A 39 -5.92 2.92 25.10
CA THR A 39 -6.67 2.38 23.96
C THR A 39 -7.17 3.50 23.06
N PRO A 40 -7.46 3.24 21.77
CA PRO A 40 -8.06 4.24 20.87
C PRO A 40 -9.27 4.96 21.50
N ASP A 41 -10.21 4.20 22.08
CA ASP A 41 -11.37 4.73 22.80
C ASP A 41 -11.00 5.70 23.95
N ARG A 42 -9.89 5.45 24.66
CA ARG A 42 -9.39 6.34 25.74
C ARG A 42 -8.72 7.60 25.17
N ILE A 43 -8.14 7.54 23.98
CA ILE A 43 -7.55 8.70 23.28
C ILE A 43 -8.67 9.58 22.73
N GLU A 44 -9.67 9.00 22.06
CA GLU A 44 -10.82 9.71 21.51
C GLU A 44 -11.66 10.39 22.60
N ALA A 45 -11.91 9.70 23.73
CA ALA A 45 -12.59 10.28 24.89
C ALA A 45 -11.79 11.39 25.59
N ALA A 46 -10.50 11.56 25.28
CA ALA A 46 -9.63 12.60 25.82
C ALA A 46 -9.39 13.79 24.87
N LEU A 47 -9.93 13.75 23.64
CA LEU A 47 -9.84 14.86 22.69
C LEU A 47 -10.59 16.11 23.19
N PRO A 48 -10.12 17.33 22.89
CA PRO A 48 -10.81 18.54 23.33
C PRO A 48 -12.15 18.72 22.60
N LEU A 49 -13.06 19.48 23.23
CA LEU A 49 -14.28 19.97 22.57
C LEU A 49 -13.92 20.96 21.47
N ALA A 50 -14.67 20.93 20.35
CA ALA A 50 -14.54 21.90 19.26
C ALA A 50 -14.60 23.36 19.72
N THR A 51 -15.32 23.67 20.80
CA THR A 51 -15.35 24.99 21.45
C THR A 51 -13.94 25.54 21.71
N TYR A 52 -13.09 24.76 22.38
CA TYR A 52 -11.72 25.17 22.73
C TYR A 52 -10.81 25.23 21.50
N ALA A 53 -10.97 24.28 20.57
CA ALA A 53 -10.19 24.25 19.33
C ALA A 53 -10.48 25.45 18.42
N ILE A 54 -11.74 25.88 18.31
CA ILE A 54 -12.14 27.09 17.56
C ILE A 54 -11.55 28.36 18.20
N GLU A 55 -11.54 28.44 19.54
CA GLU A 55 -10.97 29.59 20.26
C GLU A 55 -9.44 29.65 20.13
N SER A 56 -8.76 28.50 20.19
CA SER A 56 -7.31 28.38 19.91
C SER A 56 -6.96 28.89 18.50
N VAL A 57 -7.69 28.44 17.47
CA VAL A 57 -7.48 28.89 16.07
C VAL A 57 -7.72 30.39 15.91
N ARG A 58 -8.70 30.98 16.61
CA ARG A 58 -8.95 32.44 16.60
C ARG A 58 -7.84 33.24 17.29
N SER A 59 -7.26 32.74 18.38
CA SER A 59 -6.12 33.40 19.04
C SER A 59 -4.91 33.40 18.12
N VAL A 60 -4.49 32.23 17.62
CA VAL A 60 -3.31 32.12 16.72
C VAL A 60 -3.46 32.97 15.46
N HIS A 61 -4.69 33.09 14.92
CA HIS A 61 -4.98 33.98 13.79
C HIS A 61 -4.79 35.48 14.11
N SER A 62 -5.04 35.87 15.36
CA SER A 62 -4.93 37.26 15.83
C SER A 62 -3.49 37.61 16.21
N ASP A 63 -2.73 36.64 16.74
CA ASP A 63 -1.45 36.87 17.41
C ASP A 63 -0.21 36.66 16.52
N GLN A 64 -0.25 35.74 15.54
CA GLN A 64 0.97 35.22 14.91
C GLN A 64 0.92 35.07 13.37
N ALA A 65 -0.11 34.44 12.81
CA ALA A 65 -0.15 34.14 11.37
C ALA A 65 -1.59 33.99 10.83
N PRO A 66 -1.86 34.28 9.53
CA PRO A 66 -3.19 34.13 8.95
C PRO A 66 -3.55 32.64 8.77
N VAL A 67 -4.02 32.00 9.85
CA VAL A 67 -4.46 30.59 9.87
C VAL A 67 -5.95 30.39 9.56
N ILE A 68 -6.72 31.46 9.30
CA ILE A 68 -8.12 31.44 8.87
C ILE A 68 -8.18 32.04 7.46
N VAL A 69 -9.00 31.47 6.56
CA VAL A 69 -9.39 32.10 5.28
C VAL A 69 -10.85 32.50 5.39
N SER A 70 -11.15 33.79 5.36
CA SER A 70 -12.52 34.29 5.36
C SER A 70 -13.19 34.09 3.99
N GLN A 71 -14.53 34.03 3.97
CA GLN A 71 -15.29 33.90 2.73
C GLN A 71 -14.92 34.99 1.70
N GLY A 72 -14.78 36.25 2.15
CA GLY A 72 -14.49 37.40 1.29
C GLY A 72 -13.11 37.38 0.60
N GLU A 73 -12.20 36.51 1.04
CA GLU A 73 -10.94 36.23 0.33
C GLU A 73 -11.18 35.26 -0.84
N LEU A 74 -12.07 34.29 -0.67
CA LEU A 74 -12.43 33.29 -1.68
C LEU A 74 -13.44 33.83 -2.72
N ASP A 75 -14.30 34.78 -2.34
CA ASP A 75 -15.22 35.50 -3.24
C ASP A 75 -14.47 36.22 -4.40
N LYS A 76 -13.15 36.42 -4.30
CA LYS A 76 -12.29 36.96 -5.38
C LYS A 76 -11.74 35.90 -6.33
N LEU A 77 -11.87 34.62 -6.00
CA LEU A 77 -11.31 33.47 -6.72
C LEU A 77 -12.40 32.54 -7.30
N ILE A 78 -13.62 32.66 -6.81
CA ILE A 78 -14.79 31.85 -7.19
C ILE A 78 -15.82 32.79 -7.81
N ALA A 79 -16.45 32.37 -8.91
CA ALA A 79 -17.42 33.22 -9.60
C ALA A 79 -18.63 33.58 -8.71
N ALA A 80 -19.07 34.83 -8.77
CA ALA A 80 -20.06 35.41 -7.84
C ALA A 80 -21.47 34.80 -7.95
N ASP A 81 -21.77 34.12 -9.05
CA ASP A 81 -22.97 33.33 -9.29
C ASP A 81 -22.92 31.91 -8.69
N GLY A 82 -21.72 31.42 -8.35
CA GLY A 82 -21.49 30.03 -7.95
C GLY A 82 -21.80 29.69 -6.49
N GLY A 83 -21.63 30.62 -5.55
CA GLY A 83 -21.93 30.41 -4.12
C GLY A 83 -21.04 29.39 -3.37
N GLY A 84 -19.90 28.99 -3.95
CA GLY A 84 -18.98 28.00 -3.34
C GLY A 84 -18.07 28.55 -2.22
N ALA A 85 -17.88 29.87 -2.13
CA ALA A 85 -16.91 30.47 -1.21
C ALA A 85 -17.22 30.21 0.28
N CYS A 86 -18.49 30.25 0.67
CA CYS A 86 -18.92 29.99 2.05
C CYS A 86 -18.57 28.56 2.50
N PRO A 87 -19.02 27.47 1.82
CA PRO A 87 -18.63 26.12 2.21
C PRO A 87 -17.12 25.89 2.15
N ILE A 88 -16.39 26.42 1.16
CA ILE A 88 -14.93 26.20 1.11
C ILE A 88 -14.22 26.91 2.28
N SER A 89 -14.62 28.13 2.65
CA SER A 89 -14.12 28.81 3.85
C SER A 89 -14.45 28.01 5.12
N ALA A 90 -15.69 27.52 5.25
CA ALA A 90 -16.09 26.64 6.37
C ALA A 90 -15.22 25.37 6.47
N ALA A 91 -14.93 24.72 5.34
CA ALA A 91 -14.08 23.53 5.29
C ALA A 91 -12.62 23.83 5.69
N LEU A 92 -12.04 24.94 5.22
CA LEU A 92 -10.68 25.36 5.58
C LEU A 92 -10.55 25.74 7.06
N ILE A 93 -11.57 26.35 7.64
CA ILE A 93 -11.62 26.64 9.08
C ILE A 93 -11.77 25.34 9.87
N ALA A 94 -12.66 24.43 9.43
CA ALA A 94 -12.83 23.11 10.01
C ALA A 94 -11.53 22.29 9.98
N MET A 95 -10.73 22.37 8.90
CA MET A 95 -9.40 21.74 8.83
C MET A 95 -8.48 22.20 9.97
N GLN A 96 -8.43 23.50 10.25
CA GLN A 96 -7.60 24.03 11.33
C GLN A 96 -8.15 23.66 12.71
N THR A 97 -9.48 23.65 12.87
CA THR A 97 -10.14 23.17 14.09
C THR A 97 -9.84 21.69 14.33
N ILE A 98 -9.91 20.83 13.31
CA ILE A 98 -9.59 19.39 13.39
C ILE A 98 -8.12 19.19 13.76
N ARG A 99 -7.19 19.96 13.16
CA ARG A 99 -5.77 19.93 13.56
C ARG A 99 -5.58 20.34 15.02
N SER A 100 -6.26 21.38 15.48
CA SER A 100 -6.25 21.78 16.90
C SER A 100 -6.87 20.72 17.82
N ILE A 101 -7.90 19.98 17.38
CA ILE A 101 -8.48 18.86 18.15
C ILE A 101 -7.46 17.71 18.26
N ALA A 102 -6.82 17.36 17.14
CA ALA A 102 -5.79 16.33 17.04
C ALA A 102 -4.46 16.68 17.74
N GLY A 103 -4.28 17.90 18.25
CA GLY A 103 -2.99 18.39 18.76
C GLY A 103 -1.92 18.58 17.66
N ALA A 104 -2.32 18.56 16.39
CA ALA A 104 -1.44 18.79 15.26
C ALA A 104 -1.17 20.29 15.03
N PRO A 105 0.02 20.69 14.53
CA PRO A 105 0.31 22.09 14.27
C PRO A 105 -0.65 22.68 13.23
N LEU A 106 -1.13 23.90 13.51
CA LEU A 106 -1.93 24.69 12.59
C LEU A 106 -1.10 25.05 11.35
N ARG A 107 -1.76 25.13 10.20
CA ARG A 107 -1.10 25.49 8.93
C ARG A 107 -1.06 26.99 8.75
N GLU A 108 0.12 27.55 8.57
CA GLU A 108 0.27 28.88 7.98
C GLU A 108 -0.24 28.88 6.52
N HIS A 109 -0.85 29.99 6.10
CA HIS A 109 -1.31 30.19 4.71
C HIS A 109 -2.25 29.09 4.15
N PRO A 110 -3.35 28.72 4.85
CA PRO A 110 -4.28 27.67 4.42
C PRO A 110 -4.93 27.89 3.04
N HIS A 111 -4.96 29.13 2.53
CA HIS A 111 -5.38 29.43 1.16
C HIS A 111 -4.56 28.65 0.10
N ARG A 112 -3.29 28.29 0.38
CA ARG A 112 -2.47 27.46 -0.52
C ARG A 112 -3.02 26.04 -0.68
N TYR A 113 -3.65 25.50 0.35
CA TYR A 113 -4.33 24.19 0.27
C TYR A 113 -5.62 24.28 -0.55
N ALA A 114 -6.39 25.36 -0.38
CA ALA A 114 -7.54 25.63 -1.23
C ALA A 114 -7.14 25.69 -2.71
N LEU A 115 -6.08 26.46 -3.04
CA LEU A 115 -5.55 26.57 -4.40
C LEU A 115 -5.06 25.23 -4.97
N ARG A 116 -4.45 24.35 -4.17
CA ARG A 116 -4.06 23.00 -4.63
C ARG A 116 -5.27 22.11 -4.93
N VAL A 117 -6.24 22.07 -4.01
CA VAL A 117 -7.48 21.30 -4.22
C VAL A 117 -8.25 21.81 -5.44
N PHE A 118 -8.25 23.12 -5.66
CA PHE A 118 -8.80 23.79 -6.85
C PHE A 118 -8.06 23.51 -8.17
N ASP A 119 -6.81 23.07 -8.11
CA ASP A 119 -6.02 22.66 -9.27
C ASP A 119 -6.28 21.18 -9.59
N GLU A 120 -6.32 20.33 -8.56
CA GLU A 120 -6.68 18.91 -8.65
C GLU A 120 -8.16 18.66 -9.02
N ARG A 121 -9.06 19.59 -8.67
CA ARG A 121 -10.52 19.52 -8.86
C ARG A 121 -11.07 20.87 -9.37
N PRO A 122 -10.88 21.24 -10.66
CA PRO A 122 -11.39 22.49 -11.22
C PRO A 122 -12.91 22.66 -11.10
N GLU A 123 -13.67 21.57 -11.03
CA GLU A 123 -15.12 21.54 -10.83
C GLU A 123 -15.58 22.10 -9.48
N LEU A 124 -14.69 22.20 -8.47
CA LEU A 124 -14.98 22.87 -7.20
C LEU A 124 -15.04 24.41 -7.34
N LYS A 125 -14.57 24.96 -8.47
CA LYS A 125 -14.77 26.36 -8.86
C LYS A 125 -16.12 26.59 -9.57
N GLN A 126 -16.81 25.51 -9.97
CA GLN A 126 -18.00 25.54 -10.82
C GLN A 126 -19.28 25.32 -10.01
N GLY A 127 -19.78 26.41 -9.41
CA GLY A 127 -21.12 26.45 -8.83
C GLY A 127 -21.26 25.96 -7.38
N ARG A 128 -22.49 25.59 -7.01
CA ARG A 128 -22.88 25.24 -5.64
C ARG A 128 -22.36 23.85 -5.26
N ILE A 129 -21.77 23.72 -4.08
CA ILE A 129 -21.24 22.46 -3.56
C ILE A 129 -22.38 21.60 -2.98
N SER A 130 -22.52 20.36 -3.45
CA SER A 130 -23.45 19.36 -2.90
C SER A 130 -22.97 18.81 -1.56
N ASN A 131 -23.84 18.14 -0.81
CA ASN A 131 -23.45 17.50 0.46
C ASN A 131 -22.27 16.53 0.27
N ASP A 132 -22.32 15.67 -0.75
CA ASP A 132 -21.27 14.68 -1.02
C ASP A 132 -19.93 15.35 -1.40
N ARG A 133 -19.96 16.39 -2.24
CA ARG A 133 -18.75 17.15 -2.61
C ARG A 133 -18.16 17.89 -1.41
N PHE A 134 -18.99 18.33 -0.48
CA PHE A 134 -18.54 18.96 0.77
C PHE A 134 -17.90 17.94 1.72
N VAL A 135 -18.49 16.75 1.85
CA VAL A 135 -17.91 15.62 2.61
C VAL A 135 -16.59 15.16 2.01
N GLU A 136 -16.50 15.05 0.68
CA GLU A 136 -15.27 14.71 -0.04
C GLU A 136 -14.17 15.77 0.20
N LEU A 137 -14.52 17.06 0.09
CA LEU A 137 -13.62 18.17 0.39
C LEU A 137 -13.08 18.09 1.82
N LEU A 138 -13.96 17.88 2.82
CA LEU A 138 -13.58 17.71 4.22
C LEU A 138 -12.64 16.51 4.44
N LYS A 139 -12.93 15.36 3.82
CA LYS A 139 -12.06 14.16 3.93
C LYS A 139 -10.72 14.37 3.22
N ARG A 140 -10.67 15.13 2.11
CA ARG A 140 -9.43 15.42 1.35
C ARG A 140 -8.51 16.40 2.07
N ILE A 141 -9.02 17.54 2.57
CA ILE A 141 -8.17 18.55 3.22
C ILE A 141 -7.65 18.12 4.60
N ASN A 142 -8.24 17.08 5.19
CA ASN A 142 -7.80 16.49 6.46
C ASN A 142 -7.05 15.16 6.29
N SER A 143 -6.72 14.73 5.07
CA SER A 143 -6.05 13.43 4.85
C SER A 143 -4.59 13.37 5.32
N ASP A 144 -4.05 14.47 5.86
CA ASP A 144 -2.68 14.64 6.34
C ASP A 144 -2.60 15.14 7.80
N VAL A 145 -3.64 14.82 8.59
CA VAL A 145 -3.62 14.96 10.04
C VAL A 145 -3.03 13.67 10.63
N ASP A 146 -1.70 13.63 10.76
CA ASP A 146 -1.00 12.54 11.43
C ASP A 146 -1.65 12.24 12.78
N GLY A 147 -1.90 10.96 13.08
CA GLY A 147 -2.68 10.55 14.25
C GLY A 147 -4.10 10.08 13.91
N PHE A 148 -4.76 10.68 12.91
CA PHE A 148 -6.22 10.70 12.86
C PHE A 148 -6.81 10.53 11.46
N THR A 149 -8.03 10.02 11.41
CA THR A 149 -8.91 10.06 10.23
C THR A 149 -10.15 10.88 10.56
N VAL A 150 -10.83 11.36 9.52
CA VAL A 150 -12.05 12.14 9.66
C VAL A 150 -13.21 11.34 9.09
N ASP A 151 -14.12 10.93 9.97
CA ASP A 151 -15.44 10.49 9.54
C ASP A 151 -16.43 11.66 9.54
N VAL A 152 -17.41 11.61 8.64
CA VAL A 152 -18.39 12.69 8.44
C VAL A 152 -19.77 12.09 8.26
N GLU A 153 -20.55 12.13 9.32
CA GLU A 153 -21.97 11.82 9.32
C GLU A 153 -22.75 13.04 8.84
N THR A 154 -23.69 12.84 7.90
CA THR A 154 -24.48 13.93 7.31
C THR A 154 -25.96 13.63 7.52
N MET A 155 -26.68 14.50 8.22
CA MET A 155 -28.13 14.41 8.39
C MET A 155 -28.81 15.67 7.85
N SER A 156 -29.96 15.53 7.21
CA SER A 156 -30.70 16.66 6.62
C SER A 156 -32.14 16.76 7.10
N ALA A 157 -32.78 17.91 6.86
CA ALA A 157 -34.22 18.07 7.01
C ALA A 157 -34.96 17.27 5.95
N GLU A 158 -36.14 16.73 6.26
CA GLU A 158 -36.99 16.01 5.28
C GLU A 158 -37.45 16.87 4.10
N ASN A 159 -37.39 18.21 4.22
CA ASN A 159 -37.67 19.17 3.15
C ASN A 159 -36.39 19.72 2.48
N SER A 160 -35.20 19.23 2.86
CA SER A 160 -33.93 19.70 2.31
C SER A 160 -33.73 19.22 0.87
N LYS A 161 -33.82 20.17 -0.08
CA LYS A 161 -33.52 19.92 -1.50
C LYS A 161 -32.05 19.52 -1.78
N TYR A 162 -31.19 19.53 -0.77
CA TYR A 162 -29.78 19.15 -0.87
C TYR A 162 -29.51 17.67 -0.51
N ALA A 163 -30.54 16.95 -0.06
CA ALA A 163 -30.49 15.52 0.26
C ALA A 163 -31.85 14.85 -0.01
N PRO A 164 -32.27 14.68 -1.28
CA PRO A 164 -33.61 14.19 -1.62
C PRO A 164 -33.92 12.78 -1.08
N ASP A 165 -32.89 11.94 -0.95
CA ASP A 165 -32.99 10.53 -0.54
C ASP A 165 -32.58 10.29 0.93
N GLY A 166 -32.33 11.36 1.70
CA GLY A 166 -31.88 11.29 3.09
C GLY A 166 -30.37 11.09 3.28
N PRO A 167 -29.90 10.66 4.47
CA PRO A 167 -30.71 10.38 5.66
C PRO A 167 -31.22 11.66 6.34
N PHE A 168 -32.37 11.54 7.00
CA PHE A 168 -33.06 12.64 7.67
C PHE A 168 -32.99 12.54 9.19
N TRP A 169 -33.05 13.68 9.88
CA TRP A 169 -33.32 13.68 11.33
C TRP A 169 -34.82 13.47 11.59
N PRO A 170 -35.21 12.87 12.74
CA PRO A 170 -36.62 12.71 13.09
C PRO A 170 -37.33 14.08 13.13
N GLY A 171 -38.45 14.21 12.42
CA GLY A 171 -39.15 15.50 12.29
C GLY A 171 -39.56 16.10 13.63
N ASP A 172 -39.99 15.26 14.57
CA ASP A 172 -40.48 15.61 15.91
C ASP A 172 -39.38 16.02 16.91
N VAL A 173 -38.15 15.52 16.73
CA VAL A 173 -37.00 15.80 17.62
C VAL A 173 -36.05 16.85 17.06
N GLY A 174 -35.91 16.94 15.74
CA GLY A 174 -34.90 17.77 15.09
C GLY A 174 -33.49 17.16 15.13
N PRO A 175 -32.46 17.89 14.64
CA PRO A 175 -31.08 17.40 14.58
C PRO A 175 -30.37 17.38 15.94
N ASP A 176 -29.47 16.41 16.13
CA ASP A 176 -28.52 16.45 17.25
C ASP A 176 -27.49 17.58 17.07
N LEU A 177 -27.58 18.58 17.95
CA LEU A 177 -26.69 19.73 18.04
C LEU A 177 -25.84 19.72 19.33
N THR A 178 -25.61 18.53 19.90
CA THR A 178 -24.75 18.33 21.08
C THR A 178 -23.29 18.25 20.64
N LEU A 179 -22.38 19.02 21.25
CA LEU A 179 -20.94 18.90 20.99
C LEU A 179 -20.32 17.88 21.96
N LYS A 180 -19.57 16.90 21.42
CA LYS A 180 -18.83 15.90 22.19
C LYS A 180 -17.31 16.09 22.01
N PRO A 181 -16.48 15.59 22.95
CA PRO A 181 -15.03 15.42 22.74
C PRO A 181 -14.72 14.82 21.36
N GLY A 182 -13.77 15.39 20.63
CA GLY A 182 -13.38 14.89 19.30
C GLY A 182 -14.38 15.14 18.16
N GLU A 183 -15.56 15.74 18.42
CA GLU A 183 -16.57 16.05 17.40
C GLU A 183 -16.62 17.55 17.06
N LEU A 184 -16.75 17.86 15.76
CA LEU A 184 -17.04 19.19 15.22
C LEU A 184 -18.33 19.12 14.39
N LYS A 185 -19.29 20.03 14.63
CA LYS A 185 -20.52 20.12 13.82
C LYS A 185 -20.49 21.35 12.90
N ILE A 186 -20.74 21.14 11.62
CA ILE A 186 -21.00 22.23 10.64
C ILE A 186 -22.49 22.23 10.32
N LEU A 187 -23.12 23.38 10.47
CA LEU A 187 -24.53 23.61 10.18
C LEU A 187 -24.64 24.31 8.84
N SER A 188 -25.58 23.89 8.00
CA SER A 188 -25.89 24.59 6.76
C SER A 188 -27.37 24.91 6.67
N TYR A 189 -27.69 26.15 6.29
CA TYR A 189 -29.05 26.67 6.25
C TYR A 189 -29.32 27.43 4.95
N THR A 190 -30.58 27.44 4.52
CA THR A 190 -31.05 28.20 3.37
C THR A 190 -31.55 29.56 3.85
N VAL A 191 -31.18 30.62 3.14
CA VAL A 191 -31.58 32.00 3.44
C VAL A 191 -32.67 32.42 2.45
N THR A 192 -33.86 32.74 2.95
CA THR A 192 -35.03 33.12 2.15
C THR A 192 -35.53 34.49 2.59
N THR A 193 -35.91 35.38 1.66
CA THR A 193 -36.52 36.67 2.04
C THR A 193 -37.87 36.50 2.71
N ALA A 194 -38.34 37.50 3.46
CA ALA A 194 -39.74 37.59 3.90
C ALA A 194 -40.78 37.46 2.76
N THR A 195 -40.37 37.68 1.50
CA THR A 195 -41.19 37.48 0.29
C THR A 195 -41.06 36.09 -0.36
N GLY A 196 -40.37 35.14 0.28
CA GLY A 196 -40.24 33.75 -0.20
C GLY A 196 -39.13 33.50 -1.24
N ILE A 197 -38.25 34.47 -1.51
CA ILE A 197 -37.17 34.33 -2.51
C ILE A 197 -35.91 33.80 -1.85
N GLU A 198 -35.44 32.62 -2.28
CA GLU A 198 -34.16 32.05 -1.85
C GLU A 198 -32.98 32.90 -2.33
N ARG A 199 -32.16 33.36 -1.37
CA ARG A 199 -30.89 34.06 -1.62
C ARG A 199 -29.69 33.13 -1.71
N GLY A 200 -29.75 31.95 -1.09
CA GLY A 200 -28.69 30.95 -1.18
C GLY A 200 -28.59 30.04 0.05
N ARG A 201 -27.49 29.31 0.15
CA ARG A 201 -27.16 28.39 1.25
C ARG A 201 -25.89 28.88 1.96
N HIS A 202 -25.94 28.99 3.28
CA HIS A 202 -24.82 29.39 4.14
C HIS A 202 -24.35 28.22 4.99
N PHE A 203 -23.10 28.25 5.45
CA PHE A 203 -22.46 27.23 6.30
C PHE A 203 -21.80 27.90 7.50
N VAL A 204 -21.98 27.36 8.70
CA VAL A 204 -21.39 27.89 9.95
C VAL A 204 -20.90 26.75 10.84
N LEU A 205 -19.83 26.99 11.61
CA LEU A 205 -19.30 26.00 12.56
C LEU A 205 -19.96 26.19 13.92
N LEU A 206 -20.51 25.13 14.50
CA LEU A 206 -21.11 25.17 15.83
C LEU A 206 -20.01 25.24 16.90
N ARG A 207 -19.99 26.33 17.68
CA ARG A 207 -19.01 26.56 18.75
C ARG A 207 -19.56 26.17 20.12
N LYS A 208 -20.84 26.41 20.39
CA LYS A 208 -21.52 26.07 21.65
C LYS A 208 -23.04 26.00 21.45
N ASN A 209 -23.73 25.16 22.21
CA ASN A 209 -25.19 25.10 22.28
C ASN A 209 -25.62 25.25 23.74
N ASP A 210 -26.15 26.42 24.10
CA ASP A 210 -26.61 26.78 25.45
C ASP A 210 -28.14 26.60 25.54
N GLY A 211 -28.64 25.38 25.32
CA GLY A 211 -30.06 25.03 25.46
C GLY A 211 -30.98 25.65 24.41
N GLY A 212 -30.60 25.56 23.13
CA GLY A 212 -31.33 26.19 22.01
C GLY A 212 -30.76 27.55 21.57
N GLN A 213 -29.76 28.05 22.31
CA GLN A 213 -28.97 29.22 21.96
C GLN A 213 -27.64 28.78 21.34
N LEU A 214 -27.56 28.81 20.01
CA LEU A 214 -26.37 28.38 19.26
C LEU A 214 -25.38 29.53 19.13
N ARG A 215 -24.16 29.32 19.63
CA ARG A 215 -23.00 30.16 19.31
C ARG A 215 -22.28 29.53 18.13
N VAL A 216 -22.10 30.28 17.05
CA VAL A 216 -21.45 29.79 15.84
C VAL A 216 -20.29 30.69 15.40
N LEU A 217 -19.40 30.11 14.59
CA LEU A 217 -18.41 30.84 13.81
C LEU A 217 -18.94 30.95 12.37
N ASP A 218 -19.16 32.18 11.92
CA ASP A 218 -19.55 32.52 10.55
C ASP A 218 -18.29 32.70 9.67
N PRO A 219 -18.07 31.89 8.61
CA PRO A 219 -16.93 32.01 7.71
C PRO A 219 -16.84 33.39 7.02
N GLY A 220 -17.95 34.11 6.90
CA GLY A 220 -17.97 35.49 6.40
C GLY A 220 -17.40 36.51 7.39
N ARG A 221 -17.41 36.23 8.69
CA ARG A 221 -16.86 37.09 9.76
C ARG A 221 -16.32 36.25 10.94
N PRO A 222 -15.24 35.46 10.72
CA PRO A 222 -14.83 34.38 11.63
C PRO A 222 -14.30 34.85 12.99
N LEU A 223 -13.99 36.15 13.12
CA LEU A 223 -13.56 36.77 14.38
C LEU A 223 -14.71 37.40 15.19
N LYS A 224 -15.95 37.41 14.70
CA LYS A 224 -17.12 37.90 15.43
C LYS A 224 -17.92 36.73 16.03
N ASP A 225 -18.54 36.99 17.18
CA ASP A 225 -19.43 36.03 17.82
C ASP A 225 -20.85 36.16 17.27
N TYR A 226 -21.34 35.09 16.64
CA TYR A 226 -22.68 34.99 16.10
C TYR A 226 -23.54 34.07 16.95
N HIS A 227 -24.79 34.51 17.16
CA HIS A 227 -25.76 33.83 18.02
C HIS A 227 -27.03 33.57 17.22
N TYR A 228 -27.54 32.34 17.29
CA TYR A 228 -28.82 31.95 16.72
C TYR A 228 -29.73 31.33 17.78
N GLY A 229 -30.99 31.75 17.83
CA GLY A 229 -32.05 31.00 18.49
C GLY A 229 -32.52 29.87 17.57
N ILE A 230 -32.92 28.74 18.15
CA ILE A 230 -33.64 27.68 17.42
C ILE A 230 -35.13 27.84 17.66
N GLU A 231 -35.89 27.96 16.59
CA GLU A 231 -37.35 27.83 16.61
C GLU A 231 -37.79 26.64 15.75
N THR A 232 -38.86 25.96 16.16
CA THR A 232 -39.46 24.86 15.40
C THR A 232 -40.89 25.20 14.99
N GLU A 233 -41.13 25.33 13.69
CA GLU A 233 -42.47 25.56 13.14
C GLU A 233 -43.09 24.24 12.68
N GLY A 234 -44.27 23.90 13.23
CA GLY A 234 -45.00 22.70 12.83
C GLY A 234 -46.20 22.36 13.70
N ALA A 235 -47.34 23.03 13.49
CA ALA A 235 -48.65 22.48 13.88
C ALA A 235 -49.76 23.06 13.00
N THR A 236 -50.58 22.18 12.43
CA THR A 236 -51.71 22.44 11.50
C THR A 236 -51.33 22.74 10.03
N ALA A 237 -51.63 21.76 9.15
CA ALA A 237 -51.80 21.83 7.69
C ALA A 237 -50.59 21.73 6.71
N GLU A 238 -49.33 21.59 7.14
CA GLU A 238 -48.21 21.21 6.25
C GLU A 238 -47.50 19.94 6.77
N PRO A 239 -46.96 19.04 5.91
CA PRO A 239 -46.55 17.69 6.31
C PRO A 239 -45.13 17.56 6.88
N LYS A 240 -44.36 18.65 7.04
CA LYS A 240 -42.94 18.60 7.44
C LYS A 240 -42.58 19.73 8.41
N GLN A 241 -41.99 19.37 9.55
CA GLN A 241 -41.56 20.31 10.59
C GLN A 241 -40.29 21.06 10.16
N ARG A 242 -40.27 22.39 10.35
CA ARG A 242 -39.18 23.28 9.94
C ARG A 242 -38.35 23.70 11.15
N VAL A 243 -37.03 23.79 10.98
CA VAL A 243 -36.10 24.27 12.01
C VAL A 243 -35.52 25.60 11.56
N LEU A 244 -35.87 26.68 12.25
CA LEU A 244 -35.46 28.04 11.93
C LEU A 244 -34.33 28.51 12.85
N LEU A 245 -33.42 29.31 12.30
CA LEU A 245 -32.30 29.94 12.99
C LEU A 245 -32.54 31.45 13.08
N ASP A 246 -33.13 31.90 14.18
CA ASP A 246 -33.38 33.31 14.43
C ASP A 246 -32.07 34.05 14.77
N ASN A 247 -31.84 35.21 14.13
CA ASN A 247 -30.58 35.94 14.24
C ASN A 247 -30.68 37.04 15.30
N LEU A 248 -30.51 36.62 16.56
CA LEU A 248 -30.54 37.44 17.78
C LEU A 248 -29.51 38.60 17.82
N SER A 249 -28.70 38.76 16.77
CA SER A 249 -27.68 39.81 16.62
C SER A 249 -28.06 40.88 15.58
N ARG A 250 -29.29 40.88 15.06
CA ARG A 250 -29.85 41.90 14.14
C ARG A 250 -31.26 42.33 14.60
N HIS A 251 -31.69 43.51 14.16
CA HIS A 251 -32.94 44.15 14.58
C HIS A 251 -33.61 44.87 13.38
N ASP A 252 -33.84 44.19 12.26
CA ASP A 252 -34.38 44.83 11.04
C ASP A 252 -35.57 44.04 10.46
N ALA A 253 -36.75 44.66 10.49
CA ALA A 253 -38.07 44.06 10.18
C ALA A 253 -38.30 43.66 8.69
N ASN A 254 -37.24 43.46 7.91
CA ASN A 254 -37.23 42.92 6.54
C ASN A 254 -36.51 41.55 6.50
N GLU A 255 -36.62 40.80 7.61
CA GLU A 255 -35.71 39.73 7.95
C GLU A 255 -35.76 38.54 6.97
N ALA A 256 -34.59 37.91 6.83
CA ALA A 256 -34.44 36.72 6.00
C ALA A 256 -34.58 35.48 6.90
N ILE A 257 -35.52 34.61 6.55
CA ILE A 257 -35.76 33.33 7.21
C ILE A 257 -34.55 32.43 6.93
N ASN A 258 -33.87 31.99 7.99
CA ASN A 258 -32.75 31.05 7.91
C ASN A 258 -33.25 29.67 8.31
N GLU A 259 -33.39 28.75 7.37
CA GLU A 259 -33.93 27.41 7.61
C GLU A 259 -32.82 26.37 7.62
N LEU A 260 -32.63 25.64 8.72
CA LEU A 260 -31.57 24.64 8.87
C LEU A 260 -31.83 23.43 7.95
N ASN A 261 -30.90 23.16 7.04
CA ASN A 261 -31.07 22.20 5.94
C ASN A 261 -30.27 20.91 6.12
N THR A 262 -29.00 21.00 6.57
CA THR A 262 -28.12 19.84 6.78
C THR A 262 -27.12 20.13 7.90
N VAL A 263 -26.91 19.13 8.76
CA VAL A 263 -25.87 19.08 9.80
C VAL A 263 -24.83 18.03 9.42
N PHE A 264 -23.57 18.45 9.37
CA PHE A 264 -22.41 17.58 9.17
C PHE A 264 -21.74 17.38 10.53
N THR A 265 -21.78 16.16 11.07
CA THR A 265 -21.07 15.78 12.29
C THR A 265 -19.75 15.13 11.90
N ILE A 266 -18.66 15.87 12.11
CA ILE A 266 -17.29 15.50 11.79
C ILE A 266 -16.67 14.88 13.04
N ARG A 267 -16.23 13.62 12.96
CA ARG A 267 -15.61 12.91 14.09
C ARG A 267 -14.13 12.70 13.80
N VAL A 268 -13.28 13.11 14.74
CA VAL A 268 -11.82 12.89 14.70
C VAL A 268 -11.53 11.53 15.32
N VAL A 269 -11.38 10.52 14.46
CA VAL A 269 -11.16 9.11 14.83
C VAL A 269 -9.67 8.83 14.85
N VAL A 270 -9.17 8.05 15.80
CA VAL A 270 -7.76 7.63 15.81
C VAL A 270 -7.51 6.77 14.57
N SER A 271 -6.54 7.19 13.76
CA SER A 271 -6.20 6.46 12.54
C SER A 271 -5.55 5.13 12.89
N GLU A 272 -6.08 4.03 12.36
CA GLU A 272 -5.39 2.74 12.39
C GLU A 272 -4.00 2.79 11.73
N ALA A 273 -3.72 3.82 10.90
CA ALA A 273 -2.41 4.09 10.30
C ALA A 273 -1.49 5.02 11.14
N ALA A 274 -1.96 5.53 12.29
CA ALA A 274 -1.14 6.33 13.21
C ALA A 274 -0.47 5.49 14.31
N ALA A 275 -0.99 4.29 14.56
CA ALA A 275 -0.06 3.20 14.78
C ALA A 275 0.78 3.08 13.49
N CYS A 276 2.09 3.32 13.59
CA CYS A 276 3.01 2.51 12.79
C CYS A 276 2.56 1.07 13.02
N PRO A 277 2.03 0.37 11.99
CA PRO A 277 1.29 -0.86 12.21
C PRO A 277 2.20 -1.78 13.01
N PRO A 278 1.71 -2.42 14.10
CA PRO A 278 2.58 -3.16 15.00
C PRO A 278 3.34 -4.17 14.17
N ARG A 279 4.63 -3.87 13.89
CA ARG A 279 5.46 -4.66 12.96
C ARG A 279 5.27 -6.10 13.38
N PRO A 280 4.71 -6.96 12.52
CA PRO A 280 4.26 -8.28 12.95
C PRO A 280 5.45 -8.97 13.58
N ARG A 281 5.33 -9.23 14.90
CA ARG A 281 6.47 -9.59 15.75
C ARG A 281 6.86 -11.05 15.55
N SER A 282 6.01 -11.82 14.88
CA SER A 282 6.26 -13.21 14.50
C SER A 282 5.69 -13.53 13.12
N LEU A 283 6.27 -14.59 12.53
CA LEU A 283 5.79 -15.24 11.31
C LEU A 283 4.30 -15.61 11.37
N GLU A 284 3.84 -16.15 12.50
CA GLU A 284 2.44 -16.59 12.67
C GLU A 284 1.45 -15.42 12.67
N GLN A 285 1.85 -14.23 13.12
CA GLN A 285 1.02 -13.02 12.98
C GLN A 285 0.86 -12.61 11.51
N ILE A 286 1.92 -12.69 10.69
CA ILE A 286 1.81 -12.47 9.24
C ILE A 286 0.88 -13.49 8.59
N LYS A 287 1.04 -14.78 8.91
CA LYS A 287 0.17 -15.84 8.35
C LYS A 287 -1.30 -15.57 8.67
N THR A 288 -1.60 -15.27 9.94
CA THR A 288 -2.96 -14.93 10.40
C THR A 288 -3.54 -13.72 9.64
N GLN A 289 -2.75 -12.68 9.42
CA GLN A 289 -3.21 -11.49 8.68
C GLN A 289 -3.40 -11.76 7.18
N ILE A 290 -2.57 -12.63 6.57
CA ILE A 290 -2.79 -13.15 5.21
C ILE A 290 -4.10 -13.95 5.16
N ASP A 291 -4.39 -14.80 6.15
CA ASP A 291 -5.61 -15.63 6.19
C ASP A 291 -6.87 -14.76 6.26
N LEU A 292 -6.88 -13.78 7.16
CA LEU A 292 -7.98 -12.82 7.33
C LEU A 292 -8.21 -11.98 6.07
N LEU A 293 -7.13 -11.46 5.47
CA LEU A 293 -7.22 -10.66 4.25
C LEU A 293 -7.63 -11.52 3.03
N ALA A 294 -7.15 -12.76 2.93
CA ALA A 294 -7.56 -13.69 1.88
C ALA A 294 -9.06 -14.04 1.98
N ALA A 295 -9.56 -14.33 3.19
CA ALA A 295 -10.97 -14.59 3.43
C ALA A 295 -11.86 -13.39 3.07
N SER A 296 -11.47 -12.17 3.51
CA SER A 296 -12.15 -10.92 3.16
C SER A 296 -12.17 -10.68 1.63
N LEU A 297 -11.03 -10.82 0.96
CA LEU A 297 -10.94 -10.57 -0.48
C LEU A 297 -11.59 -11.67 -1.31
N GLN A 298 -11.65 -12.91 -0.83
CA GLN A 298 -12.45 -13.97 -1.47
C GLN A 298 -13.94 -13.64 -1.42
N ALA A 299 -14.46 -13.19 -0.27
CA ALA A 299 -15.86 -12.77 -0.13
C ALA A 299 -16.21 -11.55 -1.02
N GLU A 300 -15.25 -10.65 -1.25
CA GLU A 300 -15.41 -9.50 -2.15
C GLU A 300 -15.21 -9.82 -3.65
N GLY A 301 -14.85 -11.05 -4.02
CA GLY A 301 -14.48 -11.40 -5.40
C GLY A 301 -13.17 -10.76 -5.89
N LYS A 302 -12.28 -10.39 -4.97
CA LYS A 302 -11.03 -9.64 -5.19
C LYS A 302 -9.77 -10.40 -4.79
N LEU A 303 -9.84 -11.70 -4.48
CA LEU A 303 -8.68 -12.51 -4.01
C LEU A 303 -7.48 -12.42 -4.94
N THR A 304 -7.67 -12.29 -6.25
CA THR A 304 -6.57 -12.18 -7.23
C THR A 304 -6.14 -10.75 -7.53
N SER A 305 -6.71 -9.72 -6.89
CA SER A 305 -6.44 -8.31 -7.21
C SER A 305 -5.17 -7.78 -6.52
N PRO A 306 -4.04 -7.58 -7.23
CA PRO A 306 -2.76 -7.31 -6.59
C PRO A 306 -2.69 -5.91 -5.95
N ARG A 307 -3.33 -4.91 -6.55
CA ARG A 307 -3.38 -3.54 -5.98
C ARG A 307 -4.19 -3.48 -4.68
N VAL A 308 -5.25 -4.29 -4.55
CA VAL A 308 -6.05 -4.33 -3.32
C VAL A 308 -5.27 -5.04 -2.21
N TRP A 309 -4.61 -6.16 -2.54
CA TRP A 309 -3.68 -6.85 -1.64
C TRP A 309 -2.54 -5.94 -1.16
N ARG A 310 -1.84 -5.23 -2.07
CA ARG A 310 -0.78 -4.27 -1.70
C ARG A 310 -1.31 -3.22 -0.73
N ARG A 311 -2.43 -2.56 -1.07
CA ARG A 311 -3.00 -1.46 -0.28
C ARG A 311 -3.50 -1.90 1.10
N ARG A 312 -4.20 -3.03 1.21
CA ARG A 312 -4.70 -3.53 2.50
C ARG A 312 -3.60 -4.23 3.31
N GLY A 313 -2.71 -4.97 2.64
CA GLY A 313 -1.57 -5.65 3.28
C GLY A 313 -0.55 -4.68 3.91
N ALA A 314 -0.50 -3.44 3.44
CA ALA A 314 0.30 -2.38 4.07
C ALA A 314 -0.08 -2.13 5.54
N ALA A 315 -1.36 -2.33 5.92
CA ALA A 315 -1.84 -2.19 7.30
C ALA A 315 -1.20 -3.20 8.29
N PHE A 316 -0.50 -4.22 7.79
CA PHE A 316 0.31 -5.13 8.59
C PHE A 316 1.75 -5.31 8.03
N GLY A 317 2.22 -4.37 7.20
CA GLY A 317 3.59 -4.33 6.70
C GLY A 317 3.95 -5.33 5.59
N LEU A 318 2.98 -6.07 5.03
CA LEU A 318 3.22 -7.10 4.01
C LEU A 318 4.09 -6.65 2.82
N PRO A 319 3.93 -5.43 2.26
CA PRO A 319 4.70 -4.97 1.10
C PRO A 319 6.19 -4.71 1.34
N GLY A 320 6.65 -4.72 2.60
CA GLY A 320 8.01 -4.31 2.98
C GLY A 320 8.67 -5.21 4.02
N LEU A 321 8.23 -6.46 4.17
CA LEU A 321 8.78 -7.40 5.15
C LEU A 321 10.29 -7.64 4.95
N ASP A 322 10.68 -7.94 3.72
CA ASP A 322 12.01 -8.30 3.23
C ASP A 322 12.87 -7.10 2.81
N LEU A 323 12.34 -5.88 2.91
CA LEU A 323 13.07 -4.65 2.61
C LEU A 323 13.91 -4.19 3.83
N PRO A 324 15.07 -3.56 3.61
CA PRO A 324 15.91 -3.01 4.68
C PRO A 324 15.17 -2.05 5.64
N LYS A 325 15.63 -1.99 6.90
CA LYS A 325 14.94 -1.24 7.97
C LYS A 325 15.11 0.28 7.88
N ASP A 326 16.23 0.71 7.30
CA ASP A 326 16.60 2.09 7.01
C ASP A 326 15.73 2.71 5.89
N VAL A 327 15.37 1.94 4.87
CA VAL A 327 14.36 2.36 3.86
C VAL A 327 12.91 2.22 4.35
N GLY A 328 12.69 1.82 5.61
CA GLY A 328 11.38 1.70 6.25
C GLY A 328 10.76 0.29 6.25
N GLY A 329 11.46 -0.71 5.74
CA GLY A 329 11.04 -2.11 5.76
C GLY A 329 11.17 -2.79 7.13
N SER A 330 10.89 -4.09 7.18
CA SER A 330 11.00 -4.89 8.42
C SER A 330 12.34 -5.65 8.54
N GLY A 331 13.10 -5.80 7.46
CA GLY A 331 14.36 -6.54 7.42
C GLY A 331 14.21 -8.01 7.81
N TRP A 332 13.17 -8.69 7.31
CA TRP A 332 12.98 -10.13 7.47
C TRP A 332 13.96 -10.91 6.60
N THR A 333 14.44 -12.02 7.14
CA THR A 333 15.43 -12.88 6.47
C THR A 333 14.78 -13.68 5.33
N ALA A 334 15.57 -14.13 4.36
CA ALA A 334 15.10 -15.03 3.30
C ALA A 334 14.42 -16.28 3.89
N GLU A 335 14.92 -16.84 5.00
CA GLU A 335 14.31 -17.99 5.67
C GLU A 335 12.89 -17.68 6.16
N GLN A 336 12.69 -16.52 6.80
CA GLN A 336 11.35 -16.08 7.21
C GLN A 336 10.44 -15.87 6.00
N MET A 337 10.97 -15.32 4.92
CA MET A 337 10.20 -15.02 3.71
C MET A 337 9.82 -16.28 2.93
N VAL A 338 10.63 -17.35 2.92
CA VAL A 338 10.24 -18.67 2.39
C VAL A 338 8.95 -19.15 3.05
N ASP A 339 8.84 -19.07 4.37
CA ASP A 339 7.62 -19.52 5.07
C ASP A 339 6.41 -18.58 4.80
N VAL A 340 6.61 -17.27 4.57
CA VAL A 340 5.53 -16.35 4.15
C VAL A 340 5.07 -16.61 2.72
N PHE A 341 5.99 -16.75 1.76
CA PHE A 341 5.67 -17.02 0.37
C PHE A 341 4.98 -18.38 0.19
N ARG A 342 5.47 -19.41 0.90
CA ARG A 342 4.82 -20.72 0.97
C ARG A 342 3.41 -20.62 1.56
N HIS A 343 3.22 -19.85 2.62
CA HIS A 343 1.89 -19.64 3.19
C HIS A 343 0.94 -18.93 2.20
N ALA A 344 1.40 -17.84 1.56
CA ALA A 344 0.62 -17.12 0.56
C ALA A 344 0.28 -17.97 -0.69
N GLY A 345 1.21 -18.82 -1.13
CA GLY A 345 1.02 -19.76 -2.25
C GLY A 345 -0.10 -20.78 -2.03
N ARG A 346 -0.45 -21.08 -0.77
CA ARG A 346 -1.62 -21.91 -0.44
C ARG A 346 -2.92 -21.28 -0.95
N TYR A 347 -3.04 -19.94 -0.91
CA TYR A 347 -4.24 -19.23 -1.38
C TYR A 347 -4.25 -19.05 -2.90
N SER A 348 -3.26 -18.37 -3.46
CA SER A 348 -3.09 -18.25 -4.91
C SER A 348 -1.68 -17.81 -5.24
N LEU A 349 -1.11 -18.32 -6.33
CA LEU A 349 0.23 -17.93 -6.79
C LEU A 349 0.33 -16.46 -7.21
N ASN A 350 -0.81 -15.79 -7.46
CA ASN A 350 -0.87 -14.34 -7.67
C ASN A 350 -0.36 -13.54 -6.45
N LEU A 351 -0.44 -14.08 -5.22
CA LEU A 351 0.03 -13.39 -4.02
C LEU A 351 1.57 -13.30 -3.95
N ARG A 352 2.33 -14.12 -4.68
CA ARG A 352 3.81 -14.00 -4.68
C ARG A 352 4.28 -12.61 -5.11
N ASP A 353 3.47 -11.89 -5.88
CA ASP A 353 3.80 -10.56 -6.38
C ASP A 353 3.42 -9.43 -5.39
N VAL A 354 2.66 -9.72 -4.33
CA VAL A 354 2.22 -8.73 -3.33
C VAL A 354 2.89 -8.86 -1.97
N VAL A 355 3.53 -10.01 -1.71
CA VAL A 355 4.39 -10.26 -0.55
C VAL A 355 5.75 -9.59 -0.75
N GLY A 356 6.21 -8.83 0.24
CA GLY A 356 7.53 -8.19 0.23
C GLY A 356 7.72 -7.16 -0.89
N GLY A 357 8.95 -6.68 -1.07
CA GLY A 357 9.30 -5.67 -2.08
C GLY A 357 9.12 -6.17 -3.52
N ALA A 358 9.12 -7.50 -3.73
CA ALA A 358 9.04 -8.14 -5.05
C ALA A 358 9.99 -7.49 -6.07
N HIS A 359 9.52 -7.10 -7.26
CA HIS A 359 10.34 -6.41 -8.27
C HIS A 359 10.72 -4.96 -7.91
N GLY A 360 10.31 -4.44 -6.74
CA GLY A 360 10.83 -3.21 -6.15
C GLY A 360 12.04 -3.42 -5.23
N ARG A 361 12.48 -4.66 -4.96
CA ARG A 361 13.75 -4.93 -4.26
C ARG A 361 14.99 -4.31 -4.92
N PRO A 362 15.17 -4.33 -6.25
CA PRO A 362 16.40 -3.85 -6.91
C PRO A 362 16.72 -2.37 -6.66
N ILE A 363 15.73 -1.55 -6.30
CA ILE A 363 15.92 -0.12 -6.03
C ILE A 363 16.23 0.19 -4.55
N ALA A 364 16.26 -0.81 -3.67
CA ALA A 364 16.43 -0.62 -2.22
C ALA A 364 17.76 0.06 -1.84
N GLY A 365 18.81 -0.12 -2.64
CA GLY A 365 20.12 0.53 -2.46
C GLY A 365 20.30 1.84 -3.25
N MET A 366 19.24 2.42 -3.82
CA MET A 366 19.34 3.65 -4.61
C MET A 366 19.15 4.90 -3.74
N GLU A 367 20.10 5.83 -3.83
CA GLU A 367 20.10 7.06 -3.05
C GLU A 367 19.23 8.20 -3.62
N SER A 368 18.73 8.07 -4.86
CA SER A 368 17.92 9.11 -5.51
C SER A 368 16.58 9.34 -4.79
N GLU A 369 16.11 10.59 -4.72
CA GLU A 369 14.79 10.86 -4.14
C GLU A 369 13.65 10.23 -4.94
N PHE A 370 13.84 10.00 -6.24
CA PHE A 370 12.90 9.26 -7.06
C PHE A 370 12.75 7.81 -6.58
N ALA A 371 13.85 7.10 -6.34
CA ALA A 371 13.82 5.74 -5.77
C ALA A 371 13.32 5.72 -4.33
N LYS A 372 13.76 6.66 -3.47
CA LYS A 372 13.27 6.77 -2.09
C LYS A 372 11.77 7.05 -2.03
N ALA A 373 11.23 7.87 -2.92
CA ALA A 373 9.78 8.07 -3.04
C ALA A 373 9.06 6.78 -3.46
N ALA A 374 9.57 6.09 -4.49
CA ALA A 374 9.00 4.84 -4.97
C ALA A 374 9.03 3.71 -3.92
N LEU A 375 10.09 3.64 -3.09
CA LEU A 375 10.20 2.74 -1.93
C LEU A 375 9.19 3.09 -0.82
N ARG A 376 9.04 4.36 -0.47
CA ARG A 376 8.04 4.82 0.51
C ARG A 376 6.62 4.42 0.06
N ASP A 377 6.29 4.62 -1.22
CA ASP A 377 5.00 4.21 -1.78
C ASP A 377 4.85 2.69 -1.92
N LEU A 378 5.93 1.93 -2.13
CA LEU A 378 5.91 0.46 -2.15
C LEU A 378 5.55 -0.09 -0.78
N ILE A 379 6.21 0.38 0.27
CA ILE A 379 5.96 -0.01 1.66
C ILE A 379 4.54 0.39 2.09
N ALA A 380 4.07 1.57 1.68
CA ALA A 380 2.70 2.03 1.89
C ALA A 380 1.63 1.33 1.02
N GLY A 381 2.00 0.33 0.21
CA GLY A 381 1.07 -0.43 -0.63
C GLY A 381 0.44 0.37 -1.79
N LYS A 382 1.04 1.51 -2.15
CA LYS A 382 0.62 2.40 -3.24
C LYS A 382 1.33 2.09 -4.55
N ALA A 383 2.62 1.75 -4.50
CA ALA A 383 3.40 1.38 -5.68
C ALA A 383 3.32 -0.13 -5.98
N TYR A 384 3.49 -0.48 -7.25
CA TYR A 384 3.57 -1.86 -7.72
C TYR A 384 4.53 -1.92 -8.92
N PHE A 385 5.38 -2.95 -8.98
CA PHE A 385 6.50 -2.98 -9.92
C PHE A 385 6.34 -4.08 -10.95
N ALA A 386 6.46 -3.70 -12.22
CA ALA A 386 6.77 -4.62 -13.30
C ALA A 386 8.30 -4.74 -13.48
N ILE A 387 8.73 -5.81 -14.13
CA ILE A 387 10.10 -6.00 -14.62
C ILE A 387 10.02 -6.35 -16.10
N ALA A 388 10.91 -5.79 -16.92
CA ALA A 388 10.84 -5.89 -18.37
C ALA A 388 12.21 -6.20 -18.99
N ILE A 389 12.35 -7.43 -19.46
CA ILE A 389 13.65 -8.03 -19.85
C ILE A 389 13.56 -8.74 -21.19
N THR A 390 12.62 -9.67 -21.32
CA THR A 390 12.50 -10.59 -22.44
C THR A 390 12.20 -9.89 -23.76
N GLU A 391 12.84 -10.34 -24.83
CA GLU A 391 12.62 -9.93 -26.23
C GLU A 391 12.43 -11.18 -27.10
N GLU A 392 12.11 -11.01 -28.39
CA GLU A 392 11.89 -12.15 -29.32
C GLU A 392 13.12 -13.07 -29.39
N GLU A 393 14.31 -12.48 -29.63
CA GLU A 393 15.59 -13.19 -29.72
C GLU A 393 16.34 -13.30 -28.37
N ALA A 394 15.75 -12.79 -27.28
CA ALA A 394 16.39 -12.70 -25.96
C ALA A 394 15.44 -13.16 -24.83
N GLY A 395 15.14 -14.46 -24.83
CA GLY A 395 14.49 -15.17 -23.72
C GLY A 395 15.53 -15.75 -22.74
N THR A 396 15.80 -17.06 -22.86
CA THR A 396 16.82 -17.77 -22.06
C THR A 396 18.19 -17.10 -22.13
N HIS A 397 18.62 -16.67 -23.32
CA HIS A 397 19.90 -15.99 -23.54
C HIS A 397 19.73 -14.47 -23.47
N VAL A 398 19.50 -13.94 -22.26
CA VAL A 398 19.30 -12.50 -21.99
C VAL A 398 20.44 -11.61 -22.55
N LYS A 399 21.64 -12.15 -22.76
CA LYS A 399 22.77 -11.43 -23.38
C LYS A 399 22.56 -11.05 -24.85
N ASN A 400 21.61 -11.68 -25.55
CA ASN A 400 21.29 -11.39 -26.96
C ASN A 400 20.34 -10.18 -27.13
N MET A 401 20.02 -9.47 -26.04
CA MET A 401 19.13 -8.31 -26.03
C MET A 401 19.52 -7.23 -27.05
N GLU A 402 18.54 -6.82 -27.86
CA GLU A 402 18.69 -5.83 -28.93
C GLU A 402 18.24 -4.43 -28.53
N SER A 403 17.26 -4.30 -27.61
CA SER A 403 16.91 -2.97 -27.10
C SER A 403 18.12 -2.32 -26.45
N ARG A 404 18.32 -1.03 -26.73
CA ARG A 404 19.57 -0.32 -26.46
C ARG A 404 19.33 0.96 -25.70
N ALA A 405 20.25 1.27 -24.80
CA ALA A 405 20.49 2.63 -24.37
C ALA A 405 21.56 3.28 -25.26
N VAL A 406 21.43 4.57 -25.52
CA VAL A 406 22.46 5.43 -26.13
C VAL A 406 22.59 6.67 -25.23
N LYS A 407 23.80 7.18 -25.01
CA LYS A 407 23.98 8.41 -24.21
C LYS A 407 23.40 9.62 -24.92
N ASP A 408 22.67 10.46 -24.17
CA ASP A 408 22.15 11.74 -24.64
C ASP A 408 22.20 12.76 -23.49
N GLY A 409 23.08 13.75 -23.58
CA GLY A 409 23.37 14.66 -22.47
C GLY A 409 23.91 13.93 -21.23
N ASP A 410 23.28 14.20 -20.09
CA ASP A 410 23.49 13.49 -18.81
C ASP A 410 22.72 12.16 -18.73
N GLY A 411 21.59 12.06 -19.44
CA GLY A 411 20.72 10.90 -19.53
C GLY A 411 21.03 9.95 -20.71
N PHE A 412 19.97 9.37 -21.25
CA PHE A 412 19.97 8.34 -22.28
C PHE A 412 18.78 8.49 -23.25
N ARG A 413 18.92 7.93 -24.45
CA ARG A 413 17.79 7.55 -25.32
C ARG A 413 17.67 6.04 -25.37
N LEU A 414 16.46 5.53 -25.13
CA LEU A 414 16.15 4.11 -25.19
C LEU A 414 15.32 3.79 -26.44
N THR A 415 15.70 2.71 -27.13
CA THR A 415 14.94 2.18 -28.29
C THR A 415 14.88 0.66 -28.25
N GLY A 416 13.68 0.10 -28.42
CA GLY A 416 13.45 -1.33 -28.54
C GLY A 416 12.04 -1.78 -28.16
N SER A 417 11.89 -3.09 -27.93
CA SER A 417 10.64 -3.66 -27.45
C SER A 417 10.87 -4.83 -26.49
N LYS A 418 9.95 -5.00 -25.54
CA LYS A 418 9.93 -6.12 -24.58
C LYS A 418 8.67 -6.93 -24.76
N LEU A 419 8.72 -8.21 -24.42
CA LEU A 419 7.63 -9.17 -24.55
C LEU A 419 7.45 -9.99 -23.28
N TRP A 420 6.29 -10.63 -23.13
CA TRP A 420 6.00 -11.61 -22.07
C TRP A 420 6.17 -11.09 -20.63
N ASN A 421 5.97 -9.80 -20.40
CA ASN A 421 6.11 -9.15 -19.11
C ASN A 421 4.77 -9.10 -18.39
N ALA A 422 4.75 -9.51 -17.12
CA ALA A 422 3.56 -9.42 -16.28
C ALA A 422 3.42 -8.04 -15.62
N ARG A 423 2.22 -7.74 -15.12
CA ARG A 423 1.88 -6.62 -14.20
C ARG A 423 1.79 -5.24 -14.84
N LEU A 424 2.06 -5.08 -16.13
CA LEU A 424 2.16 -3.78 -16.81
C LEU A 424 0.97 -2.82 -16.53
N ARG A 425 -0.28 -3.28 -16.63
CA ARG A 425 -1.48 -2.47 -16.34
C ARG A 425 -1.75 -2.23 -14.85
N GLN A 426 -1.14 -3.01 -13.95
CA GLN A 426 -1.25 -2.83 -12.50
C GLN A 426 -0.04 -2.09 -11.91
N ALA A 427 1.07 -2.00 -12.62
CA ALA A 427 2.28 -1.33 -12.15
C ALA A 427 2.05 0.18 -11.94
N THR A 428 2.93 0.79 -11.15
CA THR A 428 3.19 2.23 -11.11
C THR A 428 4.59 2.53 -11.68
N HIS A 429 5.51 1.56 -11.57
CA HIS A 429 6.86 1.64 -12.10
C HIS A 429 7.24 0.35 -12.82
N VAL A 430 8.17 0.44 -13.78
CA VAL A 430 8.82 -0.72 -14.40
C VAL A 430 10.33 -0.66 -14.23
N ILE A 431 10.92 -1.80 -13.92
CA ILE A 431 12.36 -2.02 -14.02
C ILE A 431 12.66 -2.53 -15.45
N LEU A 432 13.12 -1.64 -16.32
CA LEU A 432 13.39 -1.89 -17.73
C LEU A 432 14.89 -2.17 -17.94
N PHE A 433 15.22 -3.31 -18.54
CA PHE A 433 16.59 -3.65 -18.92
C PHE A 433 16.82 -3.38 -20.41
N THR A 434 17.96 -2.80 -20.76
CA THR A 434 18.44 -2.67 -22.15
C THR A 434 19.89 -3.13 -22.23
N ARG A 435 20.42 -3.32 -23.43
CA ARG A 435 21.87 -3.32 -23.65
C ARG A 435 22.45 -1.96 -23.23
N THR A 436 23.63 -2.00 -22.60
CA THR A 436 24.39 -0.82 -22.16
C THR A 436 24.69 0.16 -23.29
N ALA A 437 24.84 1.45 -22.95
CA ALA A 437 25.34 2.45 -23.89
C ALA A 437 26.89 2.41 -23.98
N ASN A 438 27.56 2.22 -22.84
CA ASN A 438 29.02 2.13 -22.73
C ASN A 438 29.44 0.92 -21.86
N GLY A 439 29.62 -0.24 -22.49
CA GLY A 439 30.14 -1.44 -21.84
C GLY A 439 30.53 -2.52 -22.85
N LYS A 440 30.79 -3.74 -22.39
CA LYS A 440 31.17 -4.85 -23.27
C LYS A 440 29.94 -5.35 -24.04
N PRO A 441 30.13 -5.96 -25.24
CA PRO A 441 29.05 -6.65 -25.93
C PRO A 441 28.40 -7.70 -25.02
N GLY A 442 27.08 -7.58 -24.82
CA GLY A 442 26.31 -8.46 -23.93
C GLY A 442 26.18 -7.99 -22.48
N ASP A 443 26.67 -6.79 -22.11
CA ASP A 443 26.38 -6.15 -20.82
C ASP A 443 25.01 -5.42 -20.87
N GLN A 444 24.28 -5.44 -19.74
CA GLN A 444 22.96 -4.80 -19.59
C GLN A 444 23.02 -3.56 -18.70
N THR A 445 22.09 -2.64 -18.92
CA THR A 445 21.78 -1.50 -18.06
C THR A 445 20.32 -1.55 -17.65
N ALA A 446 20.03 -1.22 -16.38
CA ALA A 446 18.68 -1.25 -15.82
C ALA A 446 18.20 0.16 -15.46
N PHE A 447 16.92 0.42 -15.73
CA PHE A 447 16.26 1.69 -15.47
C PHE A 447 14.98 1.48 -14.67
N MET A 448 14.71 2.33 -13.67
CA MET A 448 13.39 2.44 -13.07
C MET A 448 12.65 3.61 -13.73
N LEU A 449 11.54 3.31 -14.38
CA LEU A 449 10.68 4.30 -15.05
C LEU A 449 9.27 4.29 -14.43
N PRO A 450 8.58 5.44 -14.34
CA PRO A 450 7.13 5.46 -14.23
C PRO A 450 6.49 4.63 -15.35
N ILE A 451 5.42 3.90 -15.05
CA ILE A 451 4.77 3.04 -16.06
C ILE A 451 4.11 3.83 -17.21
N ASP A 452 3.81 5.10 -16.94
CA ASP A 452 3.22 6.10 -17.84
C ASP A 452 4.25 7.11 -18.38
N HIS A 453 5.56 6.78 -18.28
CA HIS A 453 6.63 7.61 -18.81
C HIS A 453 6.40 7.93 -20.31
N PRO A 454 6.50 9.20 -20.75
CA PRO A 454 6.31 9.57 -22.15
C PRO A 454 7.18 8.74 -23.09
N GLY A 455 6.58 8.18 -24.15
CA GLY A 455 7.25 7.29 -25.10
C GLY A 455 7.22 5.79 -24.74
N LEU A 456 6.82 5.43 -23.52
CA LEU A 456 6.69 4.04 -23.09
C LEU A 456 5.28 3.50 -23.36
N ASN A 457 5.15 2.58 -24.32
CA ASN A 457 3.85 2.08 -24.77
C ASN A 457 3.62 0.62 -24.34
N ILE A 458 2.53 0.36 -23.58
CA ILE A 458 2.12 -1.00 -23.21
C ILE A 458 1.40 -1.68 -24.39
N VAL A 459 1.85 -2.88 -24.73
CA VAL A 459 1.19 -3.79 -25.69
C VAL A 459 0.59 -4.95 -24.92
N ASP A 460 -0.74 -5.01 -24.80
CA ASP A 460 -1.38 -6.09 -24.04
C ASP A 460 -1.24 -7.45 -24.74
N ARG A 461 -1.06 -8.49 -23.94
CA ARG A 461 -1.13 -9.91 -24.31
C ARG A 461 -1.86 -10.66 -23.19
N TYR A 462 -2.10 -11.96 -23.38
CA TYR A 462 -2.89 -12.76 -22.42
C TYR A 462 -2.14 -14.03 -22.04
N ALA A 463 -2.13 -14.37 -20.76
CA ALA A 463 -1.55 -15.59 -20.21
C ALA A 463 -2.66 -16.57 -19.81
N HIS A 464 -2.36 -17.87 -19.86
CA HIS A 464 -3.31 -18.91 -19.45
C HIS A 464 -3.46 -19.03 -17.92
N GLY A 465 -2.51 -18.55 -17.13
CA GLY A 465 -2.56 -18.51 -15.67
C GLY A 465 -2.09 -17.15 -15.15
N LEU A 466 -2.01 -17.00 -13.83
CA LEU A 466 -1.53 -15.81 -13.12
C LEU A 466 -2.38 -14.57 -13.43
N THR A 467 -3.68 -14.80 -13.64
CA THR A 467 -4.64 -13.84 -14.21
C THR A 467 -5.05 -12.71 -13.27
N GLY A 468 -4.51 -12.67 -12.05
CA GLY A 468 -4.58 -11.46 -11.20
C GLY A 468 -3.74 -10.31 -11.77
N ASN A 469 -2.74 -10.63 -12.59
CA ASN A 469 -1.87 -9.68 -13.26
C ASN A 469 -2.18 -9.60 -14.76
N SER A 470 -1.98 -8.41 -15.34
CA SER A 470 -1.91 -8.26 -16.78
C SER A 470 -0.64 -8.91 -17.33
N PHE A 471 -0.64 -9.17 -18.63
CA PHE A 471 0.48 -9.72 -19.37
C PHE A 471 0.66 -8.91 -20.65
N GLY A 472 1.87 -8.84 -21.21
CA GLY A 472 2.09 -7.96 -22.35
C GLY A 472 3.54 -7.72 -22.72
N GLY A 473 3.75 -6.62 -23.41
CA GLY A 473 5.04 -6.11 -23.84
C GLY A 473 5.13 -4.60 -23.68
N LEU A 474 6.31 -4.06 -23.96
CA LEU A 474 6.56 -2.63 -24.01
C LEU A 474 7.17 -2.28 -25.36
N LYS A 475 6.86 -1.10 -25.88
CA LYS A 475 7.52 -0.50 -27.05
C LYS A 475 7.95 0.92 -26.70
N PHE A 476 9.19 1.26 -27.06
CA PHE A 476 9.78 2.56 -26.83
C PHE A 476 10.77 2.86 -27.96
N GLU A 477 10.74 4.09 -28.48
CA GLU A 477 11.52 4.51 -29.65
C GLU A 477 12.02 5.93 -29.41
N ASP A 478 13.34 6.09 -29.43
CA ASP A 478 14.11 7.29 -29.08
C ASP A 478 13.65 8.01 -27.80
N MET A 479 13.18 7.20 -26.84
CA MET A 479 12.61 7.65 -25.57
C MET A 479 13.70 8.23 -24.68
N VAL A 480 13.62 9.54 -24.41
CA VAL A 480 14.57 10.26 -23.54
C VAL A 480 14.34 9.85 -22.09
N VAL A 481 15.42 9.54 -21.37
CA VAL A 481 15.41 9.08 -19.98
C VAL A 481 16.52 9.80 -19.21
N GLY A 482 16.14 10.55 -18.17
CA GLY A 482 17.07 11.27 -17.29
C GLY A 482 17.96 10.37 -16.42
N PRO A 483 19.08 10.88 -15.91
CA PRO A 483 20.03 10.12 -15.08
C PRO A 483 19.40 9.58 -13.77
N GLU A 484 18.35 10.21 -13.25
CA GLU A 484 17.61 9.80 -12.04
C GLU A 484 16.90 8.44 -12.17
N HIS A 485 16.69 7.97 -13.40
CA HIS A 485 16.06 6.68 -13.70
C HIS A 485 17.07 5.52 -13.76
N LEU A 486 18.38 5.78 -13.82
CA LEU A 486 19.41 4.74 -13.89
C LEU A 486 19.55 3.98 -12.57
N ILE A 487 19.53 2.65 -12.61
CA ILE A 487 19.79 1.78 -11.45
C ILE A 487 21.24 1.33 -11.50
N GLY A 488 22.03 1.69 -10.47
CA GLY A 488 23.47 1.45 -10.46
C GLY A 488 24.18 2.29 -11.53
N LYS A 489 25.11 1.70 -12.28
CA LYS A 489 25.75 2.33 -13.44
C LYS A 489 25.41 1.62 -14.74
N ASP A 490 25.70 2.31 -15.85
CA ASP A 490 25.65 1.74 -17.21
C ASP A 490 26.56 0.49 -17.27
N GLY A 491 26.01 -0.65 -17.71
CA GLY A 491 26.68 -1.96 -17.71
C GLY A 491 26.53 -2.80 -16.43
N GLU A 492 26.06 -2.25 -15.30
CA GLU A 492 25.92 -3.01 -14.03
C GLU A 492 24.61 -3.81 -13.92
N GLY A 493 23.73 -3.72 -14.91
CA GLY A 493 22.42 -4.40 -14.91
C GLY A 493 22.52 -5.93 -14.84
N GLY A 494 23.58 -6.53 -15.38
CA GLY A 494 23.78 -7.99 -15.28
C GLY A 494 23.96 -8.49 -13.84
N ALA A 495 24.65 -7.72 -12.99
CA ALA A 495 24.80 -8.05 -11.57
C ALA A 495 23.48 -7.87 -10.81
N LEU A 496 22.75 -6.79 -11.11
CA LEU A 496 21.41 -6.53 -10.55
C LEU A 496 20.41 -7.64 -10.90
N PHE A 497 20.47 -8.17 -12.12
CA PHE A 497 19.67 -9.31 -12.54
C PHE A 497 19.97 -10.55 -11.68
N ASN A 498 21.25 -10.91 -11.55
CA ASN A 498 21.65 -12.12 -10.80
C ASN A 498 21.22 -12.05 -9.33
N ASP A 499 21.50 -10.94 -8.64
CA ASP A 499 21.10 -10.74 -7.22
C ASP A 499 19.57 -10.82 -7.05
N HIS A 500 18.82 -10.11 -7.90
CA HIS A 500 17.37 -10.13 -7.84
C HIS A 500 16.79 -11.53 -8.08
N PHE A 501 17.26 -12.23 -9.13
CA PHE A 501 16.70 -13.52 -9.51
C PHE A 501 17.14 -14.68 -8.60
N LEU A 502 18.32 -14.61 -7.97
CA LEU A 502 18.71 -15.56 -6.91
C LEU A 502 17.68 -15.54 -5.76
N TYR A 503 17.34 -14.35 -5.26
CA TYR A 503 16.30 -14.22 -4.22
C TYR A 503 14.91 -14.58 -4.75
N TRP A 504 14.54 -14.05 -5.92
CA TRP A 504 13.17 -14.13 -6.44
C TRP A 504 12.77 -15.55 -6.87
N ARG A 505 13.67 -16.32 -7.50
CA ARG A 505 13.43 -17.73 -7.87
C ARG A 505 13.13 -18.58 -6.63
N LEU A 506 13.86 -18.36 -5.53
CA LEU A 506 13.63 -19.05 -4.26
C LEU A 506 12.24 -18.74 -3.69
N MET A 507 11.83 -17.47 -3.70
CA MET A 507 10.49 -17.06 -3.24
C MET A 507 9.36 -17.62 -4.13
N GLN A 508 9.59 -17.73 -5.43
CA GLN A 508 8.64 -18.40 -6.34
C GLN A 508 8.54 -19.90 -6.07
N ALA A 509 9.66 -20.59 -5.85
CA ALA A 509 9.68 -22.00 -5.48
C ALA A 509 8.93 -22.24 -4.16
N ALA A 510 9.14 -21.39 -3.15
CA ALA A 510 8.41 -21.44 -1.89
C ALA A 510 6.88 -21.33 -2.10
N ALA A 511 6.42 -20.36 -2.91
CA ALA A 511 5.01 -20.21 -3.25
C ALA A 511 4.45 -21.42 -4.03
N ALA A 512 5.22 -21.99 -4.96
CA ALA A 512 4.84 -23.21 -5.68
C ALA A 512 4.66 -24.41 -4.74
N ILE A 513 5.59 -24.62 -3.80
CA ILE A 513 5.48 -25.66 -2.76
C ILE A 513 4.19 -25.50 -1.96
N GLY A 514 3.89 -24.28 -1.49
CA GLY A 514 2.65 -24.00 -0.76
C GLY A 514 1.37 -24.24 -1.55
N CYS A 515 1.41 -23.96 -2.86
CA CYS A 515 0.31 -24.26 -3.78
C CYS A 515 0.06 -25.77 -3.90
N GLY A 516 1.13 -26.56 -4.05
CA GLY A 516 1.08 -28.03 -4.07
C GLY A 516 0.57 -28.62 -2.75
N GLU A 517 1.00 -28.06 -1.60
CA GLU A 517 0.51 -28.49 -0.28
C GLU A 517 -0.99 -28.28 -0.11
N ARG A 518 -1.53 -27.11 -0.50
CA ARG A 518 -2.98 -26.90 -0.46
C ARG A 518 -3.73 -27.83 -1.42
N ALA A 519 -3.18 -28.14 -2.59
CA ALA A 519 -3.79 -29.09 -3.50
C ALA A 519 -3.92 -30.50 -2.89
N LEU A 520 -2.91 -30.98 -2.15
CA LEU A 520 -3.00 -32.27 -1.44
C LEU A 520 -3.98 -32.24 -0.25
N GLU A 521 -4.14 -31.10 0.42
CA GLU A 521 -5.18 -30.94 1.45
C GLU A 521 -6.58 -31.03 0.85
N THR A 522 -6.86 -30.27 -0.22
CA THR A 522 -8.13 -30.32 -0.94
C THR A 522 -8.39 -31.72 -1.53
N MET A 523 -7.34 -32.42 -1.98
CA MET A 523 -7.41 -33.85 -2.35
C MET A 523 -7.81 -34.73 -1.16
N ALA A 524 -7.20 -34.53 0.01
CA ALA A 524 -7.47 -35.30 1.22
C ALA A 524 -8.89 -35.05 1.76
N GLU A 525 -9.37 -33.80 1.74
CA GLU A 525 -10.76 -33.41 2.00
C GLU A 525 -11.71 -34.19 1.07
N ARG A 526 -11.49 -34.09 -0.25
CA ARG A 526 -12.30 -34.76 -1.27
C ARG A 526 -12.42 -36.27 -1.09
N ILE A 527 -11.32 -36.96 -0.83
CA ILE A 527 -11.35 -38.43 -0.75
C ILE A 527 -11.97 -38.96 0.54
N ARG A 528 -11.96 -38.19 1.63
CA ARG A 528 -12.67 -38.53 2.88
C ARG A 528 -14.19 -38.46 2.71
N GLU A 529 -14.67 -37.44 2.01
CA GLU A 529 -16.10 -37.13 1.96
C GLU A 529 -16.85 -37.83 0.82
N ARG A 530 -16.24 -37.93 -0.37
CA ARG A 530 -16.95 -38.39 -1.57
C ARG A 530 -17.32 -39.87 -1.48
N GLN A 531 -18.62 -40.15 -1.43
CA GLN A 531 -19.18 -41.51 -1.41
C GLN A 531 -19.36 -42.08 -2.83
N VAL A 532 -18.80 -43.26 -3.10
CA VAL A 532 -18.96 -44.06 -4.33
C VAL A 532 -18.85 -45.55 -3.99
N MET A 533 -19.61 -46.43 -4.66
CA MET A 533 -19.57 -47.89 -4.46
C MET A 533 -19.75 -48.32 -2.98
N GLY A 534 -20.61 -47.63 -2.23
CA GLY A 534 -20.93 -47.98 -0.83
C GLY A 534 -19.96 -47.46 0.25
N GLY A 535 -19.13 -46.45 -0.04
CA GLY A 535 -18.31 -45.80 0.99
C GLY A 535 -17.44 -44.65 0.46
N PRO A 536 -16.59 -44.04 1.31
CA PRO A 536 -15.70 -42.95 0.90
C PRO A 536 -14.63 -43.45 -0.07
N ILE A 537 -14.35 -42.68 -1.14
CA ILE A 537 -13.35 -43.07 -2.16
C ILE A 537 -11.93 -43.17 -1.59
N GLY A 538 -11.64 -42.53 -0.46
CA GLY A 538 -10.36 -42.63 0.24
C GLY A 538 -9.97 -44.06 0.65
N ARG A 539 -10.91 -45.02 0.67
CA ARG A 539 -10.57 -46.45 0.86
C ARG A 539 -9.77 -47.05 -0.30
N PHE A 540 -9.76 -46.42 -1.47
CA PHE A 540 -8.99 -46.87 -2.62
C PHE A 540 -7.54 -46.40 -2.50
N THR A 541 -6.62 -47.35 -2.27
CA THR A 541 -5.20 -47.07 -2.01
C THR A 541 -4.51 -46.28 -3.11
N HIS A 542 -4.89 -46.44 -4.38
CA HIS A 542 -4.35 -45.67 -5.50
C HIS A 542 -4.62 -44.16 -5.43
N LEU A 543 -5.62 -43.72 -4.63
CA LEU A 543 -5.85 -42.30 -4.32
C LEU A 543 -5.06 -41.82 -3.09
N GLN A 544 -4.60 -42.73 -2.23
CA GLN A 544 -3.76 -42.40 -1.07
C GLN A 544 -2.27 -42.28 -1.43
N GLN A 545 -1.77 -43.15 -2.33
CA GLN A 545 -0.34 -43.19 -2.69
C GLN A 545 0.21 -41.82 -3.17
N PRO A 546 -0.48 -41.05 -4.04
CA PRO A 546 0.02 -39.74 -4.46
C PRO A 546 0.12 -38.74 -3.31
N ILE A 547 -0.76 -38.81 -2.30
CA ILE A 547 -0.69 -37.94 -1.14
C ILE A 547 0.61 -38.23 -0.36
N GLY A 548 0.92 -39.50 -0.09
CA GLY A 548 2.15 -39.88 0.60
C GLY A 548 3.42 -39.48 -0.16
N GLU A 549 3.46 -39.78 -1.46
CA GLU A 549 4.60 -39.46 -2.34
C GLU A 549 4.81 -37.95 -2.44
N GLN A 550 3.79 -37.19 -2.85
CA GLN A 550 3.94 -35.76 -3.11
C GLN A 550 4.08 -34.95 -1.81
N THR A 551 3.47 -35.37 -0.68
CA THR A 551 3.74 -34.75 0.63
C THR A 551 5.22 -34.91 1.02
N THR A 552 5.81 -36.07 0.73
CA THR A 552 7.24 -36.33 1.01
C THR A 552 8.13 -35.45 0.12
N LYS A 553 7.85 -35.40 -1.19
CA LYS A 553 8.58 -34.55 -2.14
C LYS A 553 8.45 -33.06 -1.81
N LEU A 554 7.27 -32.56 -1.45
CA LEU A 554 7.06 -31.17 -1.01
C LEU A 554 7.82 -30.84 0.28
N ARG A 555 7.97 -31.79 1.21
CA ARG A 555 8.80 -31.61 2.41
C ARG A 555 10.29 -31.58 2.09
N MET A 556 10.77 -32.42 1.18
CA MET A 556 12.15 -32.36 0.67
C MET A 556 12.43 -31.01 0.01
N ALA A 557 11.51 -30.56 -0.83
CA ALA A 557 11.54 -29.26 -1.48
C ALA A 557 11.59 -28.09 -0.47
N ALA A 558 10.73 -28.11 0.55
CA ALA A 558 10.71 -27.10 1.60
C ALA A 558 11.99 -27.07 2.46
N ALA A 559 12.61 -28.23 2.70
CA ALA A 559 13.89 -28.32 3.41
C ALA A 559 15.03 -27.69 2.60
N LEU A 560 15.12 -28.01 1.31
CA LEU A 560 16.12 -27.44 0.40
C LEU A 560 15.94 -25.93 0.22
N ALA A 561 14.70 -25.45 0.12
CA ALA A 561 14.40 -24.01 0.06
C ALA A 561 14.86 -23.27 1.32
N ARG A 562 14.72 -23.89 2.51
CA ARG A 562 15.21 -23.33 3.77
C ARG A 562 16.75 -23.28 3.82
N GLU A 563 17.42 -24.33 3.34
CA GLU A 563 18.88 -24.36 3.27
C GLU A 563 19.43 -23.25 2.35
N ALA A 564 18.87 -23.12 1.14
CA ALA A 564 19.20 -22.05 0.20
C ALA A 564 18.97 -20.65 0.82
N ALA A 565 17.85 -20.46 1.52
CA ALA A 565 17.54 -19.21 2.22
C ALA A 565 18.58 -18.88 3.31
N GLN A 566 18.98 -19.86 4.12
CA GLN A 566 19.99 -19.66 5.16
C GLN A 566 21.39 -19.34 4.59
N LEU A 567 21.70 -19.76 3.36
CA LEU A 567 22.93 -19.38 2.66
C LEU A 567 22.88 -17.93 2.16
N ILE A 568 21.75 -17.51 1.56
CA ILE A 568 21.50 -16.11 1.19
C ILE A 568 21.57 -15.20 2.42
N ASP A 569 20.95 -15.59 3.54
CA ASP A 569 20.96 -14.84 4.80
C ASP A 569 22.36 -14.70 5.43
N ARG A 570 23.31 -15.56 5.04
CA ARG A 570 24.73 -15.50 5.44
C ARG A 570 25.61 -14.79 4.40
N GLY A 571 25.04 -14.30 3.30
CA GLY A 571 25.76 -13.67 2.20
C GLY A 571 26.57 -14.65 1.33
N ASN A 572 26.27 -15.95 1.38
CA ASN A 572 26.95 -16.97 0.59
C ASN A 572 26.12 -17.32 -0.66
N SER A 573 26.07 -16.37 -1.60
CA SER A 573 25.29 -16.47 -2.84
C SER A 573 25.75 -17.63 -3.72
N ASP A 574 27.06 -17.84 -3.86
CA ASP A 574 27.64 -18.88 -4.72
C ASP A 574 27.19 -20.29 -4.27
N ALA A 575 27.16 -20.56 -2.97
CA ALA A 575 26.63 -21.82 -2.44
C ALA A 575 25.09 -21.92 -2.52
N ALA A 576 24.39 -20.78 -2.55
CA ALA A 576 22.93 -20.74 -2.65
C ALA A 576 22.43 -20.98 -4.07
N GLU A 577 23.09 -20.43 -5.10
CA GLU A 577 22.67 -20.46 -6.51
C GLU A 577 22.28 -21.87 -7.02
N PRO A 578 23.10 -22.94 -6.88
CA PRO A 578 22.71 -24.27 -7.34
C PRO A 578 21.51 -24.86 -6.58
N LEU A 579 21.35 -24.52 -5.29
CA LEU A 579 20.18 -24.96 -4.52
C LEU A 579 18.92 -24.20 -4.95
N VAL A 580 19.05 -22.90 -5.26
CA VAL A 580 17.97 -22.04 -5.77
C VAL A 580 17.50 -22.52 -7.14
N ASP A 581 18.41 -22.76 -8.08
CA ASP A 581 18.03 -23.23 -9.41
C ASP A 581 17.40 -24.64 -9.33
N GLY A 582 18.00 -25.55 -8.55
CA GLY A 582 17.44 -26.88 -8.30
C GLY A 582 16.03 -26.83 -7.69
N ILE A 583 15.78 -25.97 -6.70
CA ILE A 583 14.45 -25.87 -6.07
C ILE A 583 13.44 -25.11 -6.93
N LYS A 584 13.88 -24.15 -7.77
CA LYS A 584 13.06 -23.51 -8.79
C LYS A 584 12.58 -24.55 -9.80
N ALA A 585 13.45 -25.44 -10.26
CA ALA A 585 13.09 -26.53 -11.15
C ALA A 585 12.11 -27.51 -10.49
N GLU A 586 12.59 -28.23 -9.47
CA GLU A 586 11.88 -29.39 -8.94
C GLU A 586 10.72 -29.00 -8.03
N GLY A 587 10.79 -27.88 -7.31
CA GLY A 587 9.67 -27.39 -6.49
C GLY A 587 8.41 -27.09 -7.30
N VAL A 588 8.56 -26.59 -8.53
CA VAL A 588 7.44 -26.36 -9.46
C VAL A 588 6.90 -27.66 -10.03
N GLU A 589 7.77 -28.60 -10.43
CA GLU A 589 7.37 -29.89 -11.00
C GLU A 589 6.68 -30.80 -9.96
N ILE A 590 7.18 -30.79 -8.72
CA ILE A 590 6.55 -31.48 -7.57
C ILE A 590 5.18 -30.86 -7.26
N ALA A 591 5.06 -29.52 -7.28
CA ALA A 591 3.78 -28.86 -7.09
C ALA A 591 2.78 -29.17 -8.22
N LEU A 592 3.24 -29.26 -9.47
CA LEU A 592 2.42 -29.69 -10.61
C LEU A 592 1.91 -31.12 -10.42
N ALA A 593 2.77 -32.06 -10.01
CA ALA A 593 2.38 -33.44 -9.73
C ALA A 593 1.36 -33.55 -8.58
N ALA A 594 1.50 -32.72 -7.54
CA ALA A 594 0.52 -32.61 -6.46
C ALA A 594 -0.85 -32.08 -6.95
N CYS A 595 -0.86 -31.04 -7.79
CA CYS A 595 -2.08 -30.50 -8.38
C CYS A 595 -2.76 -31.47 -9.37
N ASP A 596 -2.00 -32.18 -10.21
CA ASP A 596 -2.54 -33.23 -11.08
C ASP A 596 -3.20 -34.37 -10.27
N ALA A 597 -2.53 -34.86 -9.23
CA ALA A 597 -3.09 -35.88 -8.34
C ALA A 597 -4.41 -35.41 -7.70
N ALA A 598 -4.45 -34.16 -7.23
CA ALA A 598 -5.66 -33.54 -6.68
C ALA A 598 -6.78 -33.44 -7.72
N MET A 599 -6.46 -33.04 -8.95
CA MET A 599 -7.42 -32.91 -10.06
C MET A 599 -8.06 -34.26 -10.38
N ARG A 600 -7.24 -35.31 -10.54
CA ARG A 600 -7.71 -36.66 -10.85
C ARG A 600 -8.57 -37.25 -9.73
N ALA A 601 -8.26 -36.97 -8.46
CA ALA A 601 -9.11 -37.37 -7.32
C ALA A 601 -10.49 -36.67 -7.27
N HIS A 602 -10.60 -35.47 -7.85
CA HIS A 602 -11.90 -34.79 -7.99
C HIS A 602 -12.72 -35.32 -9.17
N GLY A 603 -12.07 -35.90 -10.19
CA GLY A 603 -12.70 -36.33 -11.43
C GLY A 603 -13.14 -35.14 -12.28
N ALA A 604 -14.31 -35.22 -12.92
CA ALA A 604 -14.86 -34.12 -13.72
C ALA A 604 -14.97 -32.78 -12.95
N LEU A 605 -15.20 -32.84 -11.62
CA LEU A 605 -15.23 -31.65 -10.75
C LEU A 605 -13.86 -30.94 -10.70
N GLY A 606 -12.74 -31.66 -10.80
CA GLY A 606 -11.40 -31.07 -10.79
C GLY A 606 -11.03 -30.35 -12.07
N TYR A 607 -11.74 -30.65 -13.16
CA TYR A 607 -11.63 -29.96 -14.45
C TYR A 607 -12.65 -28.80 -14.59
N SER A 608 -13.58 -28.68 -13.65
CA SER A 608 -14.53 -27.56 -13.58
C SER A 608 -13.89 -26.31 -12.96
N ARG A 609 -14.64 -25.20 -12.94
CA ARG A 609 -14.25 -23.98 -12.20
C ARG A 609 -14.77 -23.94 -10.76
N ASP A 610 -15.47 -24.98 -10.32
CA ASP A 610 -16.05 -25.06 -8.96
C ASP A 610 -14.99 -25.43 -7.90
N VAL A 611 -13.78 -25.84 -8.34
CA VAL A 611 -12.62 -26.13 -7.50
C VAL A 611 -11.37 -25.56 -8.17
N ASP A 612 -10.50 -24.91 -7.39
CA ASP A 612 -9.37 -24.12 -7.89
C ASP A 612 -8.18 -24.92 -8.47
N VAL A 613 -8.23 -26.26 -8.48
CA VAL A 613 -7.08 -27.08 -8.89
C VAL A 613 -6.69 -26.85 -10.36
N GLY A 614 -7.68 -26.62 -11.24
CA GLY A 614 -7.42 -26.23 -12.63
C GLY A 614 -6.68 -24.90 -12.75
N ASP A 615 -6.97 -23.96 -11.86
CA ASP A 615 -6.32 -22.65 -11.81
C ASP A 615 -4.90 -22.77 -11.29
N ARG A 616 -4.69 -23.58 -10.24
CA ARG A 616 -3.36 -23.91 -9.70
C ARG A 616 -2.43 -24.52 -10.75
N VAL A 617 -2.92 -25.47 -11.55
CA VAL A 617 -2.13 -26.05 -12.67
C VAL A 617 -1.78 -24.99 -13.71
N ARG A 618 -2.74 -24.14 -14.12
CA ARG A 618 -2.47 -23.05 -15.09
C ARG A 618 -1.44 -22.04 -14.57
N ASP A 619 -1.53 -21.68 -13.29
CA ASP A 619 -0.59 -20.77 -12.63
C ASP A 619 0.82 -21.38 -12.54
N LEU A 620 0.94 -22.65 -12.13
CA LEU A 620 2.21 -23.37 -12.03
C LEU A 620 2.88 -23.59 -13.41
N MET A 621 2.10 -23.84 -14.47
CA MET A 621 2.62 -23.89 -15.84
C MET A 621 3.28 -22.56 -16.26
N GLY A 622 2.81 -21.43 -15.72
CA GLY A 622 3.49 -20.14 -15.85
C GLY A 622 4.85 -20.12 -15.14
N LEU A 623 4.90 -20.56 -13.88
CA LEU A 623 6.15 -20.66 -13.09
C LEU A 623 7.15 -21.68 -13.66
N ARG A 624 6.70 -22.66 -14.44
CA ARG A 624 7.56 -23.63 -15.13
C ARG A 624 8.42 -22.98 -16.21
N ILE A 625 7.91 -21.90 -16.83
CA ILE A 625 8.52 -21.20 -17.96
C ILE A 625 9.18 -19.89 -17.52
N ALA A 626 8.49 -19.10 -16.69
CA ALA A 626 8.92 -17.76 -16.26
C ALA A 626 10.21 -17.79 -15.42
N ASP A 627 10.94 -16.68 -15.44
CA ASP A 627 12.12 -16.41 -14.59
C ASP A 627 13.25 -17.47 -14.72
N GLY A 628 13.29 -18.12 -15.90
CA GLY A 628 14.19 -19.22 -16.31
C GLY A 628 13.47 -20.57 -16.34
N THR A 629 13.42 -21.27 -17.47
CA THR A 629 12.64 -22.54 -17.56
C THR A 629 13.19 -23.61 -16.62
N THR A 630 12.37 -24.59 -16.23
CA THR A 630 12.82 -25.75 -15.44
C THR A 630 14.03 -26.45 -16.04
N ASP A 631 14.12 -26.51 -17.38
CA ASP A 631 15.22 -27.13 -18.11
C ASP A 631 16.50 -26.30 -18.04
N VAL A 632 16.39 -24.97 -18.13
CA VAL A 632 17.51 -24.04 -17.94
C VAL A 632 18.03 -24.12 -16.50
N MET A 633 17.14 -24.17 -15.51
CA MET A 633 17.55 -24.32 -14.10
C MET A 633 18.28 -25.65 -13.87
N ARG A 634 17.78 -26.78 -14.40
CA ARG A 634 18.47 -28.09 -14.37
C ARG A 634 19.86 -28.03 -15.03
N MET A 635 19.97 -27.35 -16.16
CA MET A 635 21.25 -27.12 -16.86
C MET A 635 22.23 -26.31 -16.00
N LEU A 636 21.77 -25.29 -15.26
CA LEU A 636 22.61 -24.51 -14.34
C LEU A 636 23.08 -25.36 -13.14
N VAL A 637 22.23 -26.22 -12.59
CA VAL A 637 22.63 -27.20 -11.56
C VAL A 637 23.72 -28.15 -12.07
N VAL A 638 23.59 -28.66 -13.31
CA VAL A 638 24.64 -29.50 -13.92
C VAL A 638 25.95 -28.74 -14.08
N ARG A 639 25.88 -27.50 -14.60
CA ARG A 639 27.04 -26.62 -14.78
C ARG A 639 27.81 -26.40 -13.47
N GLU A 640 27.09 -26.14 -12.39
CA GLU A 640 27.70 -25.84 -11.09
C GLU A 640 28.22 -27.09 -10.36
N ALA A 641 27.46 -28.18 -10.39
CA ALA A 641 27.82 -29.41 -9.68
C ALA A 641 28.90 -30.24 -10.38
N TYR A 642 29.02 -30.14 -11.71
CA TYR A 642 29.88 -31.02 -12.51
C TYR A 642 30.83 -30.29 -13.46
N GLY A 643 30.66 -28.99 -13.68
CA GLY A 643 31.53 -28.18 -14.55
C GLY A 643 30.90 -27.77 -15.87
N TYR A 644 31.61 -26.90 -16.59
CA TYR A 644 31.17 -26.31 -17.85
C TYR A 644 31.41 -27.22 -19.07
N ASP A 645 32.23 -28.26 -18.93
CA ASP A 645 32.57 -29.21 -20.00
C ASP A 645 31.34 -30.01 -20.47
N LEU A 646 30.48 -30.48 -19.55
CA LEU A 646 29.21 -31.12 -19.91
C LEU A 646 28.27 -30.20 -20.71
N TRP A 647 28.36 -28.87 -20.49
CA TRP A 647 27.63 -27.88 -21.28
C TRP A 647 28.29 -27.66 -22.64
N GLN A 648 29.63 -27.55 -22.71
CA GLN A 648 30.35 -27.42 -23.98
C GLN A 648 30.09 -28.62 -24.90
N MET A 649 30.09 -29.85 -24.37
CA MET A 649 29.76 -31.07 -25.13
C MET A 649 28.36 -31.06 -25.76
N ALA A 650 27.44 -30.21 -25.29
CA ALA A 650 26.08 -30.09 -25.82
C ALA A 650 25.92 -28.95 -26.84
N VAL A 651 26.89 -28.03 -26.94
CA VAL A 651 26.80 -26.80 -27.76
C VAL A 651 27.89 -26.75 -28.84
N GLU A 652 29.09 -27.24 -28.53
CA GLU A 652 30.13 -27.48 -29.50
C GLU A 652 29.82 -28.78 -30.26
N SER A 653 29.86 -28.74 -31.59
CA SER A 653 29.70 -29.93 -32.41
C SER A 653 30.82 -30.92 -32.08
N TYR A 654 30.46 -32.08 -31.53
CA TYR A 654 31.40 -33.13 -31.18
C TYR A 654 32.11 -33.65 -32.45
N GLU A 655 33.28 -33.12 -32.79
CA GLU A 655 34.15 -33.60 -33.87
C GLU A 655 34.82 -34.94 -33.48
N GLY A 656 34.00 -35.92 -33.12
CA GLY A 656 34.41 -37.29 -32.93
C GLY A 656 34.75 -37.92 -34.29
N ASN A 657 36.03 -38.26 -34.48
CA ASN A 657 36.62 -38.85 -35.68
C ASN A 657 36.85 -37.90 -36.88
N ALA A 658 37.77 -36.95 -36.69
CA ALA A 658 38.85 -36.88 -37.67
C ALA A 658 39.55 -38.26 -37.68
N SER A 659 39.39 -39.04 -38.77
CA SER A 659 40.15 -40.28 -38.95
C SER A 659 41.65 -39.94 -38.89
N PRO A 660 42.51 -40.79 -38.30
CA PRO A 660 43.94 -40.50 -38.28
C PRO A 660 44.42 -40.33 -39.72
N THR A 661 44.94 -39.15 -40.04
CA THR A 661 45.46 -38.83 -41.36
C THR A 661 46.41 -39.94 -41.77
N PRO A 662 46.18 -40.64 -42.90
CA PRO A 662 47.05 -41.74 -43.29
C PRO A 662 48.46 -41.18 -43.42
N ALA A 663 49.43 -41.84 -42.77
CA ALA A 663 50.82 -41.41 -42.83
C ALA A 663 51.24 -41.29 -44.31
N PRO A 664 51.98 -40.22 -44.69
CA PRO A 664 52.42 -40.08 -46.06
C PRO A 664 53.22 -41.32 -46.46
N PRO A 665 53.02 -41.85 -47.68
CA PRO A 665 53.74 -43.04 -48.11
C PRO A 665 55.25 -42.81 -48.04
N PRO A 666 56.05 -43.84 -47.68
CA PRO A 666 57.50 -43.70 -47.64
C PRO A 666 58.01 -43.30 -49.03
N ALA A 667 58.92 -42.34 -49.07
CA ALA A 667 59.54 -41.92 -50.31
C ALA A 667 60.37 -43.08 -50.88
N GLU A 668 59.93 -43.66 -51.99
CA GLU A 668 60.68 -44.71 -52.69
C GLU A 668 61.96 -44.12 -53.29
N SER A 669 63.09 -44.70 -52.89
CA SER A 669 64.36 -44.55 -53.58
C SER A 669 64.72 -45.88 -54.25
N GLN A 670 64.58 -45.90 -55.59
CA GLN A 670 64.85 -47.01 -56.53
C GLN A 670 63.77 -48.10 -56.62
#